data_AF-A0A0M2LNT2-F1
#
_entry.id   AF-A0A0M2LNT2-F1
#
_cell.length_a   1.000
_cell.length_b   1.000
_cell.length_c   1.000
_cell.angle_alpha   90.00
_cell.angle_beta   90.00
_cell.angle_gamma   90.00
#
_symmetry.space_group_name_H-M   'P 1'
#
loop_
_entity.id
_entity.type
_entity.pdbx_description
1 polymer ?
#
loop_
_entity_poly.entity_id
_entity_poly.type
_entity_poly.pdbx_seq_one_letter_code
_entity_poly.pdbx_strand_id
1 'polypeptide(L)'
;MTPTLENQLERDPGMPASSWRLRSDAWEFLRFAVKRIALEGNSGDALASDGEIRRSLRALETIELYWAGFGQRYVRQIGELLAQGDAAGALDRIGRVVHRLRRTTVPGSAEDSFDDAELAEQQDDQDPRPRFEVLLVDETTAGDRDALYAEAQRLRTSADAFIYDFVIVPSADDAIAALLTNPNILACIVRPGFSDRSRQALSRDLRDSIELAHQQQPGAAPASSRSALASVHRVMQLADTLAALRPEVDLYLVAGAHIEDLAGALTHRFRRVFRREDQLELHLSLLRRVSHLYDTPFFSAIQDHARRPVGVFHALPVGRGGSVVSSKWIRDLADFYGMNLLLAETSATSGGLDSLLAPTGAIKKAQDLAARAFGAHRTFLVTNGTSTANKIVHQALVEPDDVVLVDRNCHKSHHHALMLTGGRTAYLEAYPLNDFAFYGAVPLSRIKQLLLDYRAAGRLDEVHMITLTNCTFDGIVYDPERVMAECLAIKPDLVFLWDEAWFAFAAFHPVTRRRTAMAAAKRLEGRLRSAAHASAYEEQRARLFDPETGAPRDDAAWLSERLLPAPDARIRVYATQSTHKTLTALRQGSMIHVYDQDWALEAEYAFHEAFMTHTSTSPNYQILASLDLGRRQVELEGFELVQRQLDLATSLAQAVARHPLLRRTFRVLTAHDLVPADYRESSRPMPLRDGLAEMWRAWDDDEFVVDPSRVTIEITRTGVDGDTFKHQYLMDQYGIQVNKTSRNTVLFMTNIGTSRSAIAYLIEVLVKLAQRFERDRVAHGLPPVASDAEEMPPLPDFSAFAPAYAHGSGLPDGDLRSAFTDGQRRQLIEYVTPEELRERVGRGEEPVSAGFVTPYPPGFPVLVPGQVITAEVLDFMAALDTREIHGFDPAKGYRVIR
;
A
#
# COMPACT_ATOMS: atom_id res chain seq x y z
N MET A 1 38.29 -40.02 16.08
CA MET A 1 37.66 -39.69 14.79
C MET A 1 36.77 -38.48 15.02
N THR A 2 37.34 -37.31 14.76
CA THR A 2 36.70 -36.00 14.84
C THR A 2 35.80 -35.84 13.61
N PRO A 3 34.54 -35.39 13.73
CA PRO A 3 33.74 -35.08 12.55
C PRO A 3 34.35 -33.86 11.87
N THR A 4 34.59 -33.97 10.56
CA THR A 4 35.10 -32.91 9.71
C THR A 4 34.14 -31.71 9.71
N LEU A 5 34.73 -30.52 9.84
CA LEU A 5 34.08 -29.20 9.89
C LEU A 5 33.30 -28.81 8.62
N GLU A 6 33.31 -29.63 7.57
CA GLU A 6 32.59 -29.35 6.31
C GLU A 6 31.08 -29.62 6.38
N ASN A 7 30.59 -30.33 7.41
CA ASN A 7 29.19 -30.75 7.49
C ASN A 7 28.27 -29.84 8.33
N GLN A 8 28.74 -28.64 8.73
CA GLN A 8 27.97 -27.70 9.57
C GLN A 8 27.52 -26.41 8.86
N LEU A 9 27.78 -26.24 7.56
CA LEU A 9 27.47 -24.99 6.83
C LEU A 9 26.41 -25.09 5.71
N GLU A 10 25.81 -26.24 5.43
CA GLU A 10 24.83 -26.35 4.34
C GLU A 10 23.52 -26.99 4.81
N ARG A 11 22.67 -26.21 5.50
CA ARG A 11 21.22 -26.42 5.42
C ARG A 11 20.69 -25.55 4.30
N ASP A 12 20.14 -26.19 3.27
CA ASP A 12 19.32 -25.54 2.25
C ASP A 12 18.23 -24.72 2.97
N PRO A 13 18.21 -23.38 2.82
CA PRO A 13 17.24 -22.55 3.51
C PRO A 13 15.80 -22.80 3.03
N GLY A 14 15.59 -23.58 1.95
CA GLY A 14 14.30 -23.75 1.29
C GLY A 14 13.86 -22.48 0.56
N MET A 15 12.71 -22.51 -0.12
CA MET A 15 12.19 -21.36 -0.87
C MET A 15 11.89 -20.16 0.04
N PRO A 16 12.54 -18.98 -0.13
CA PRO A 16 12.28 -17.79 0.67
C PRO A 16 11.06 -16.99 0.18
N ALA A 17 10.52 -16.10 1.02
CA ALA A 17 9.39 -15.23 0.66
C ALA A 17 9.71 -14.24 -0.48
N SER A 18 10.96 -13.75 -0.60
CA SER A 18 11.41 -12.94 -1.75
C SER A 18 11.89 -13.82 -2.91
N SER A 19 11.01 -14.73 -3.33
CA SER A 19 11.26 -15.77 -4.35
C SER A 19 11.61 -15.19 -5.72
N TRP A 20 10.98 -14.09 -6.13
CA TRP A 20 11.18 -13.46 -7.45
C TRP A 20 12.62 -12.96 -7.63
N ARG A 21 13.20 -12.37 -6.58
CA ARG A 21 14.57 -11.86 -6.60
C ARG A 21 15.56 -13.01 -6.65
N LEU A 22 15.39 -14.00 -5.78
CA LEU A 22 16.25 -15.17 -5.76
C LEU A 22 16.18 -15.91 -7.11
N ARG A 23 14.99 -16.02 -7.70
CA ARG A 23 14.79 -16.60 -9.03
C ARG A 23 15.57 -15.85 -10.10
N SER A 24 15.39 -14.53 -10.20
CA SER A 24 16.06 -13.71 -11.21
C SER A 24 17.58 -13.70 -11.02
N ASP A 25 18.05 -13.50 -9.79
CA ASP A 25 19.48 -13.47 -9.47
C ASP A 25 20.13 -14.84 -9.72
N ALA A 26 19.45 -15.96 -9.41
CA ALA A 26 19.96 -17.31 -9.67
C ALA A 26 20.06 -17.62 -11.17
N TRP A 27 19.06 -17.27 -11.98
CA TRP A 27 19.12 -17.47 -13.42
C TRP A 27 20.22 -16.63 -14.09
N GLU A 28 20.37 -15.37 -13.69
CA GLU A 28 21.43 -14.50 -14.19
C GLU A 28 22.82 -14.98 -13.76
N PHE A 29 22.97 -15.41 -12.51
CA PHE A 29 24.20 -15.99 -12.01
C PHE A 29 24.57 -17.25 -12.78
N LEU A 30 23.63 -18.19 -12.97
CA LEU A 30 23.86 -19.40 -13.76
C LEU A 30 24.30 -19.07 -15.18
N ARG A 31 23.67 -18.08 -15.83
CA ARG A 31 24.08 -17.64 -17.16
C ARG A 31 25.51 -17.16 -17.18
N PHE A 32 25.91 -16.34 -16.22
CA PHE A 32 27.27 -15.83 -16.12
C PHE A 32 28.29 -16.96 -15.83
N ALA A 33 28.01 -17.78 -14.82
CA ALA A 33 28.90 -18.84 -14.35
C ALA A 33 29.10 -19.94 -15.43
N VAL A 34 28.02 -20.41 -16.05
CA VAL A 34 28.07 -21.42 -17.12
C VAL A 34 28.71 -20.85 -18.39
N LYS A 35 28.48 -19.58 -18.72
CA LYS A 35 29.17 -18.92 -19.85
C LYS A 35 30.68 -18.90 -19.66
N ARG A 36 31.16 -18.63 -18.44
CA ARG A 36 32.60 -18.69 -18.13
C ARG A 36 33.15 -20.10 -18.37
N ILE A 37 32.46 -21.13 -17.90
CA ILE A 37 32.85 -22.53 -18.10
C ILE A 37 32.88 -22.90 -19.59
N ALA A 38 31.86 -22.49 -20.35
CA ALA A 38 31.78 -22.75 -21.79
C ALA A 38 32.92 -22.06 -22.59
N LEU A 39 33.39 -20.89 -22.15
CA LEU A 39 34.48 -20.14 -22.77
C LEU A 39 35.88 -20.64 -22.39
N GLU A 40 36.07 -21.11 -21.15
CA GLU A 40 37.37 -21.53 -20.63
C GLU A 40 37.78 -22.96 -21.08
N GLY A 41 36.90 -23.71 -21.75
CA GLY A 41 37.20 -25.00 -22.37
C GLY A 41 37.65 -26.10 -21.40
N ASN A 42 37.47 -25.90 -20.10
CA ASN A 42 38.02 -26.76 -19.06
C ASN A 42 37.11 -27.95 -18.78
N SER A 43 37.71 -29.14 -18.84
CA SER A 43 37.13 -30.45 -18.51
C SER A 43 36.39 -30.45 -17.18
N GLY A 44 35.32 -31.25 -17.07
CA GLY A 44 34.27 -31.26 -16.02
C GLY A 44 34.64 -31.25 -14.52
N ASP A 45 35.91 -31.13 -14.13
CA ASP A 45 36.36 -30.94 -12.74
C ASP A 45 36.06 -29.53 -12.17
N ALA A 46 35.93 -28.51 -13.01
CA ALA A 46 35.54 -27.16 -12.57
C ALA A 46 34.07 -27.10 -12.08
N LEU A 47 33.21 -27.97 -12.64
CA LEU A 47 31.79 -28.10 -12.30
C LEU A 47 31.53 -28.92 -11.02
N ALA A 48 32.45 -29.83 -10.70
CA ALA A 48 32.42 -30.58 -9.46
C ALA A 48 32.81 -29.74 -8.23
N SER A 49 33.55 -28.64 -8.43
CA SER A 49 34.10 -27.78 -7.38
C SER A 49 33.35 -26.46 -7.15
N ASP A 50 32.47 -26.03 -8.06
CA ASP A 50 31.70 -24.78 -7.88
C ASP A 50 30.38 -25.01 -7.12
N GLY A 51 30.46 -24.91 -5.79
CA GLY A 51 29.31 -25.04 -4.89
C GLY A 51 28.18 -24.03 -5.17
N GLU A 52 28.45 -22.89 -5.80
CA GLU A 52 27.43 -21.86 -6.08
C GLU A 52 26.50 -22.25 -7.23
N ILE A 53 27.01 -22.92 -8.28
CA ILE A 53 26.18 -23.43 -9.38
C ILE A 53 25.19 -24.48 -8.83
N ARG A 54 25.69 -25.43 -8.03
CA ARG A 54 24.83 -26.47 -7.41
C ARG A 54 23.81 -25.88 -6.45
N ARG A 55 24.17 -24.85 -5.68
CA ARG A 55 23.21 -24.12 -4.82
C ARG A 55 22.14 -23.42 -5.64
N SER A 56 22.52 -22.75 -6.73
CA SER A 56 21.57 -22.05 -7.60
C SER A 56 20.60 -23.01 -8.29
N LEU A 57 21.08 -24.15 -8.80
CA LEU A 57 20.22 -25.17 -9.40
C LEU A 57 19.24 -25.77 -8.38
N ARG A 58 19.70 -26.11 -7.16
CA ARG A 58 18.80 -26.61 -6.08
C ARG A 58 17.74 -25.59 -5.69
N ALA A 59 18.12 -24.32 -5.55
CA ALA A 59 17.18 -23.24 -5.25
C ALA A 59 16.14 -23.07 -6.37
N LEU A 60 16.58 -23.05 -7.63
CA LEU A 60 15.69 -22.94 -8.79
C LEU A 60 14.78 -24.16 -8.94
N GLU A 61 15.26 -25.37 -8.67
CA GLU A 61 14.42 -26.57 -8.69
C GLU A 61 13.26 -26.45 -7.70
N THR A 62 13.48 -25.84 -6.53
CA THR A 62 12.41 -25.60 -5.57
C THR A 62 11.47 -24.47 -6.02
N ILE A 63 12.03 -23.37 -6.53
CA ILE A 63 11.26 -22.17 -6.92
C ILE A 63 10.40 -22.43 -8.16
N GLU A 64 10.97 -23.04 -9.22
CA GLU A 64 10.29 -23.25 -10.50
C GLU A 64 9.12 -24.23 -10.41
N LEU A 65 8.88 -24.90 -9.27
CA LEU A 65 7.62 -25.62 -9.05
C LEU A 65 6.40 -24.68 -9.08
N TYR A 66 6.59 -23.45 -8.61
CA TYR A 66 5.52 -22.48 -8.41
C TYR A 66 5.39 -21.48 -9.56
N TRP A 67 6.10 -21.70 -10.67
CA TRP A 67 6.13 -20.81 -11.84
C TRP A 67 5.88 -21.61 -13.11
N ALA A 68 5.13 -21.03 -14.05
CA ALA A 68 4.87 -21.65 -15.33
C ALA A 68 6.06 -21.50 -16.30
N GLY A 69 6.04 -22.29 -17.38
CA GLY A 69 7.04 -22.26 -18.44
C GLY A 69 8.11 -23.33 -18.26
N PHE A 70 9.21 -23.01 -17.57
CA PHE A 70 10.39 -23.87 -17.54
C PHE A 70 10.29 -24.98 -16.47
N GLY A 71 9.72 -24.69 -15.30
CA GLY A 71 9.40 -25.74 -14.31
C GLY A 71 10.62 -26.52 -13.77
N GLN A 72 10.38 -27.43 -12.82
CA GLN A 72 11.45 -28.23 -12.20
C GLN A 72 12.21 -29.12 -13.20
N ARG A 73 11.49 -29.66 -14.21
CA ARG A 73 12.07 -30.57 -15.21
C ARG A 73 13.17 -29.88 -16.01
N TYR A 74 12.98 -28.63 -16.40
CA TYR A 74 13.95 -27.88 -17.19
C TYR A 74 15.21 -27.56 -16.39
N VAL A 75 15.06 -27.22 -15.09
CA VAL A 75 16.20 -27.05 -14.18
C VAL A 75 17.00 -28.35 -14.03
N ARG A 76 16.32 -29.50 -13.88
CA ARG A 76 16.99 -30.82 -13.81
C ARG A 76 17.75 -31.14 -15.08
N GLN A 77 17.17 -30.89 -16.24
CA GLN A 77 17.82 -31.10 -17.54
C GLN A 77 19.08 -30.25 -17.69
N ILE A 78 19.06 -28.98 -17.24
CA ILE A 78 20.27 -28.14 -17.20
C ILE A 78 21.33 -28.77 -16.29
N GLY A 79 20.93 -29.26 -15.11
CA GLY A 79 21.82 -29.98 -14.20
C GLY A 79 22.44 -31.24 -14.84
N GLU A 80 21.65 -32.00 -15.60
CA GLU A 80 22.11 -33.19 -16.34
C GLU A 80 23.11 -32.84 -17.44
N LEU A 81 22.84 -31.80 -18.25
CA LEU A 81 23.76 -31.32 -19.29
C LEU A 81 25.10 -30.89 -18.68
N LEU A 82 25.05 -30.14 -17.59
CA LEU A 82 26.24 -29.73 -16.85
C LEU A 82 27.00 -30.93 -16.27
N ALA A 83 26.30 -31.94 -15.74
CA ALA A 83 26.92 -33.17 -15.26
C ALA A 83 27.57 -34.01 -16.38
N GLN A 84 27.05 -33.91 -17.61
CA GLN A 84 27.60 -34.55 -18.81
C GLN A 84 28.74 -33.76 -19.45
N GLY A 85 29.06 -32.56 -18.95
CA GLY A 85 30.09 -31.68 -19.49
C GLY A 85 29.62 -30.83 -20.68
N ASP A 86 28.34 -30.84 -21.03
CA ASP A 86 27.76 -30.00 -22.07
C ASP A 86 27.38 -28.61 -21.54
N ALA A 87 28.40 -27.79 -21.30
CA ALA A 87 28.22 -26.41 -20.86
C ALA A 87 27.57 -25.52 -21.94
N ALA A 88 27.72 -25.85 -23.22
CA ALA A 88 27.14 -25.09 -24.32
C ALA A 88 25.62 -25.28 -24.41
N GLY A 89 25.14 -26.52 -24.38
CA GLY A 89 23.72 -26.84 -24.35
C GLY A 89 23.04 -26.32 -23.08
N ALA A 90 23.71 -26.41 -21.92
CA ALA A 90 23.22 -25.80 -20.69
C ALA A 90 23.10 -24.27 -20.81
N LEU A 91 24.09 -23.61 -21.42
CA LEU A 91 24.09 -22.15 -21.63
C LEU A 91 22.96 -21.69 -22.55
N ASP A 92 22.67 -22.42 -23.63
CA ASP A 92 21.55 -22.11 -24.53
C ASP A 92 20.23 -22.12 -23.76
N ARG A 93 19.96 -23.21 -23.03
CA ARG A 93 18.74 -23.36 -22.22
C ARG A 93 18.60 -22.27 -21.15
N ILE A 94 19.67 -21.99 -20.41
CA ILE A 94 19.68 -20.87 -19.45
C ILE A 94 19.43 -19.53 -20.17
N GLY A 95 20.01 -19.36 -21.35
CA GLY A 95 19.82 -18.20 -22.21
C GLY A 95 18.34 -17.96 -22.53
N ARG A 96 17.60 -19.00 -22.91
CA ARG A 96 16.15 -18.93 -23.16
C ARG A 96 15.35 -18.49 -21.94
N VAL A 97 15.68 -19.02 -20.74
CA VAL A 97 15.00 -18.61 -19.50
C VAL A 97 15.26 -17.14 -19.18
N VAL A 98 16.54 -16.74 -19.14
CA VAL A 98 16.93 -15.34 -18.87
C VAL A 98 16.32 -14.40 -19.90
N HIS A 99 16.11 -14.87 -21.12
CA HIS A 99 15.45 -14.12 -22.14
C HIS A 99 13.97 -13.91 -21.91
N ARG A 100 13.22 -14.98 -21.60
CA ARG A 100 11.80 -14.92 -21.27
C ARG A 100 11.58 -14.09 -19.99
N LEU A 101 12.52 -14.10 -19.06
CA LEU A 101 12.53 -13.22 -17.88
C LEU A 101 12.78 -11.73 -18.21
N ARG A 102 13.49 -11.42 -19.31
CA ARG A 102 13.88 -10.05 -19.71
C ARG A 102 12.99 -9.42 -20.80
N ARG A 103 12.34 -10.22 -21.64
CA ARG A 103 11.49 -9.81 -22.77
C ARG A 103 10.03 -9.67 -22.27
N THR A 104 9.16 -8.72 -22.66
CA THR A 104 9.14 -7.68 -23.73
C THR A 104 10.13 -7.87 -24.87
N THR A 105 9.77 -8.77 -25.78
CA THR A 105 10.20 -8.90 -27.19
C THR A 105 11.51 -8.21 -27.61
N VAL A 106 12.52 -9.03 -27.86
CA VAL A 106 13.46 -8.86 -28.98
C VAL A 106 13.25 -10.11 -29.88
N PRO A 107 13.77 -10.24 -31.09
CA PRO A 107 13.79 -11.52 -31.82
C PRO A 107 15.11 -12.27 -31.57
N GLY A 108 15.08 -13.58 -31.37
CA GLY A 108 16.29 -14.42 -31.32
C GLY A 108 16.72 -14.79 -32.74
N SER A 109 18.03 -14.80 -33.01
CA SER A 109 18.60 -15.24 -34.29
C SER A 109 18.33 -16.73 -34.52
N ALA A 110 17.79 -17.06 -35.69
CA ALA A 110 17.53 -18.42 -36.13
C ALA A 110 18.82 -19.06 -36.64
N GLU A 111 19.45 -19.89 -35.82
CA GLU A 111 20.46 -20.86 -36.26
C GLU A 111 20.66 -21.84 -35.10
N ASP A 112 19.83 -22.88 -35.02
CA ASP A 112 20.14 -24.17 -34.39
C ASP A 112 19.05 -25.20 -34.73
N SER A 113 19.43 -26.47 -34.83
CA SER A 113 18.52 -27.59 -35.15
C SER A 113 17.72 -28.00 -33.91
N PHE A 114 16.54 -27.42 -33.75
CA PHE A 114 15.61 -27.72 -32.67
C PHE A 114 14.75 -28.96 -32.98
N ASP A 115 14.34 -29.70 -31.95
CA ASP A 115 13.30 -30.73 -32.08
C ASP A 115 11.89 -30.08 -32.18
N ASP A 116 10.87 -30.87 -32.51
CA ASP A 116 9.50 -30.37 -32.70
C ASP A 116 8.90 -29.72 -31.43
N ALA A 117 9.34 -30.12 -30.23
CA ALA A 117 8.91 -29.53 -28.98
C ALA A 117 9.59 -28.17 -28.74
N GLU A 118 10.89 -28.07 -29.04
CA GLU A 118 11.68 -26.85 -28.94
C GLU A 118 11.26 -25.80 -29.99
N LEU A 119 10.80 -26.22 -31.18
CA LEU A 119 10.22 -25.34 -32.21
C LEU A 119 8.87 -24.76 -31.79
N ALA A 120 8.01 -25.57 -31.14
CA ALA A 120 6.73 -25.09 -30.62
C ALA A 120 6.92 -24.09 -29.47
N GLU A 121 7.89 -24.34 -28.57
CA GLU A 121 8.25 -23.40 -27.50
C GLU A 121 8.83 -22.07 -28.04
N GLN A 122 9.64 -22.12 -29.12
CA GLN A 122 10.15 -20.91 -29.76
C GLN A 122 9.06 -20.06 -30.44
N GLN A 123 8.08 -20.70 -31.09
CA GLN A 123 6.95 -19.98 -31.68
C GLN A 123 6.07 -19.33 -30.61
N ASP A 124 5.85 -20.03 -29.49
CA ASP A 124 5.15 -19.47 -28.34
C ASP A 124 5.92 -18.24 -27.80
N ASP A 125 7.25 -18.32 -27.63
CA ASP A 125 8.08 -17.20 -27.16
C ASP A 125 8.06 -15.93 -28.02
N GLN A 126 7.66 -16.03 -29.29
CA GLN A 126 7.56 -14.89 -30.20
C GLN A 126 6.15 -14.27 -30.25
N ASP A 127 5.15 -14.89 -29.62
CA ASP A 127 3.79 -14.36 -29.59
C ASP A 127 3.72 -13.09 -28.72
N PRO A 128 3.27 -11.94 -29.29
CA PRO A 128 3.25 -10.65 -28.58
C PRO A 128 2.07 -10.50 -27.62
N ARG A 129 1.13 -11.45 -27.56
CA ARG A 129 -0.04 -11.35 -26.67
C ARG A 129 0.37 -11.37 -25.21
N PRO A 130 -0.32 -10.62 -24.33
CA PRO A 130 -0.03 -10.64 -22.90
C PRO A 130 -0.26 -12.04 -22.31
N ARG A 131 0.62 -12.41 -21.38
CA ARG A 131 0.62 -13.72 -20.70
C ARG A 131 0.22 -13.61 -19.24
N PHE A 132 -0.46 -14.63 -18.72
CA PHE A 132 -0.72 -14.81 -17.30
C PHE A 132 -0.63 -16.28 -16.90
N GLU A 133 -0.63 -16.57 -15.61
CA GLU A 133 -0.52 -17.94 -15.10
C GLU A 133 -1.82 -18.37 -14.40
N VAL A 134 -2.13 -19.66 -14.52
CA VAL A 134 -3.30 -20.30 -13.89
C VAL A 134 -2.82 -21.36 -12.92
N LEU A 135 -3.09 -21.16 -11.63
CA LEU A 135 -2.77 -22.14 -10.59
C LEU A 135 -3.76 -23.29 -10.64
N LEU A 136 -3.30 -24.52 -10.89
CA LEU A 136 -4.09 -25.73 -10.80
C LEU A 136 -3.69 -26.53 -9.56
N VAL A 137 -4.63 -26.71 -8.63
CA VAL A 137 -4.44 -27.47 -7.40
C VAL A 137 -5.00 -28.89 -7.60
N ASP A 138 -4.12 -29.86 -7.83
CA ASP A 138 -4.46 -31.26 -8.10
C ASP A 138 -3.23 -32.19 -7.93
N GLU A 139 -3.41 -33.41 -7.40
CA GLU A 139 -2.35 -34.43 -7.45
C GLU A 139 -2.34 -35.10 -8.83
N THR A 140 -1.49 -34.62 -9.74
CA THR A 140 -1.36 -35.11 -11.12
C THR A 140 -0.11 -35.97 -11.32
N THR A 141 -0.18 -37.00 -12.16
CA THR A 141 1.02 -37.69 -12.67
C THR A 141 1.73 -36.85 -13.74
N ALA A 142 2.97 -37.22 -14.11
CA ALA A 142 3.69 -36.52 -15.19
C ALA A 142 2.95 -36.58 -16.53
N GLY A 143 2.34 -37.73 -16.86
CA GLY A 143 1.55 -37.88 -18.08
C GLY A 143 0.27 -37.02 -18.07
N ASP A 144 -0.37 -36.87 -16.91
CA ASP A 144 -1.54 -35.97 -16.79
C ASP A 144 -1.15 -34.51 -17.03
N ARG A 145 0.02 -34.08 -16.57
CA ARG A 145 0.53 -32.71 -16.80
C ARG A 145 0.77 -32.46 -18.28
N ASP A 146 1.46 -33.37 -18.96
CA ASP A 146 1.73 -33.25 -20.40
C ASP A 146 0.43 -33.21 -21.21
N ALA A 147 -0.57 -34.03 -20.82
CA ALA A 147 -1.89 -34.01 -21.43
C ALA A 147 -2.61 -32.66 -21.23
N LEU A 148 -2.58 -32.09 -20.02
CA LEU A 148 -3.17 -30.78 -19.72
C LEU A 148 -2.52 -29.64 -20.52
N TYR A 149 -1.20 -29.66 -20.67
CA TYR A 149 -0.50 -28.66 -21.50
C TYR A 149 -0.87 -28.79 -22.98
N ALA A 150 -0.82 -30.02 -23.53
CA ALA A 150 -1.19 -30.27 -24.92
C ALA A 150 -2.66 -29.92 -25.20
N GLU A 151 -3.53 -30.07 -24.21
CA GLU A 151 -4.94 -29.70 -24.30
C GLU A 151 -5.17 -28.19 -24.25
N ALA A 152 -4.50 -27.48 -23.34
CA ALA A 152 -4.54 -26.01 -23.33
C ALA A 152 -4.04 -25.43 -24.65
N GLN A 153 -2.94 -25.96 -25.21
CA GLN A 153 -2.42 -25.54 -26.52
C GLN A 153 -3.43 -25.80 -27.65
N ARG A 154 -4.15 -26.93 -27.62
CA ARG A 154 -5.18 -27.26 -28.62
C ARG A 154 -6.39 -26.32 -28.57
N LEU A 155 -6.74 -25.81 -27.38
CA LEU A 155 -7.85 -24.87 -27.22
C LEU A 155 -7.50 -23.43 -27.61
N ARG A 156 -6.19 -23.07 -27.61
CA ARG A 156 -5.74 -21.72 -27.97
C ARG A 156 -6.09 -21.41 -29.43
N THR A 157 -6.59 -20.21 -29.65
CA THR A 157 -6.85 -19.66 -30.99
C THR A 157 -6.13 -18.33 -31.20
N SER A 158 -6.03 -17.87 -32.45
CA SER A 158 -5.51 -16.53 -32.76
C SER A 158 -6.46 -15.39 -32.35
N ALA A 159 -7.72 -15.71 -32.03
CA ALA A 159 -8.71 -14.75 -31.56
C ALA A 159 -8.59 -14.46 -30.04
N ASP A 160 -7.86 -15.29 -29.30
CA ASP A 160 -7.70 -15.11 -27.86
C ASP A 160 -6.86 -13.87 -27.58
N ALA A 161 -7.37 -12.99 -26.71
CA ALA A 161 -6.70 -11.75 -26.33
C ALA A 161 -5.49 -11.96 -25.40
N PHE A 162 -5.40 -13.12 -24.76
CA PHE A 162 -4.38 -13.45 -23.76
C PHE A 162 -3.92 -14.89 -23.93
N ILE A 163 -2.70 -15.18 -23.48
CA ILE A 163 -2.16 -16.52 -23.38
C ILE A 163 -2.01 -16.87 -21.90
N TYR A 164 -2.28 -18.12 -21.53
CA TYR A 164 -2.02 -18.58 -20.17
C TYR A 164 -1.34 -19.94 -20.12
N ASP A 165 -0.51 -20.10 -19.10
CA ASP A 165 0.16 -21.35 -18.77
C ASP A 165 -0.24 -21.83 -17.37
N PHE A 166 -0.11 -23.13 -17.11
CA PHE A 166 -0.48 -23.72 -15.83
C PHE A 166 0.70 -23.76 -14.85
N VAL A 167 0.40 -23.46 -13.58
CA VAL A 167 1.23 -23.79 -12.42
C VAL A 167 0.53 -24.91 -11.68
N ILE A 168 1.06 -26.13 -11.71
CA ILE A 168 0.37 -27.31 -11.16
C ILE A 168 0.98 -27.70 -9.83
N VAL A 169 0.21 -27.59 -8.76
CA VAL A 169 0.64 -27.89 -7.38
C VAL A 169 -0.18 -29.02 -6.75
N PRO A 170 0.44 -29.93 -5.99
CA PRO A 170 -0.23 -31.13 -5.49
C PRO A 170 -0.96 -30.94 -4.15
N SER A 171 -0.73 -29.83 -3.44
CA SER A 171 -1.27 -29.64 -2.09
C SER A 171 -1.81 -28.24 -1.81
N ALA A 172 -2.60 -28.11 -0.75
CA ALA A 172 -3.12 -26.83 -0.26
C ALA A 172 -1.99 -25.90 0.21
N ASP A 173 -1.01 -26.43 0.96
CA ASP A 173 0.18 -25.66 1.37
C ASP A 173 0.98 -25.17 0.15
N ASP A 174 1.13 -25.99 -0.90
CA ASP A 174 1.80 -25.58 -2.14
C ASP A 174 1.00 -24.52 -2.93
N ALA A 175 -0.33 -24.55 -2.88
CA ALA A 175 -1.18 -23.53 -3.48
C ALA A 175 -1.04 -22.17 -2.78
N ILE A 176 -0.98 -22.17 -1.44
CA ILE A 176 -0.72 -20.97 -0.65
C ILE A 176 0.69 -20.45 -0.94
N ALA A 177 1.69 -21.33 -0.98
CA ALA A 177 3.06 -20.97 -1.35
C ALA A 177 3.12 -20.32 -2.72
N ALA A 178 2.45 -20.88 -3.72
CA ALA A 178 2.39 -20.32 -5.08
C ALA A 178 1.82 -18.90 -5.08
N LEU A 179 0.71 -18.66 -4.40
CA LEU A 179 0.06 -17.34 -4.35
C LEU A 179 0.87 -16.30 -3.56
N LEU A 180 1.64 -16.71 -2.56
CA LEU A 180 2.53 -15.83 -1.81
C LEU A 180 3.83 -15.47 -2.56
N THR A 181 4.16 -16.20 -3.63
CA THR A 181 5.51 -16.11 -4.24
C THR A 181 5.50 -15.85 -5.74
N ASN A 182 4.42 -16.19 -6.45
CA ASN A 182 4.29 -15.99 -7.88
C ASN A 182 3.19 -14.95 -8.18
N PRO A 183 3.58 -13.73 -8.59
CA PRO A 183 2.63 -12.69 -8.91
C PRO A 183 1.82 -12.92 -10.19
N ASN A 184 2.35 -13.68 -11.15
CA ASN A 184 1.74 -13.88 -12.48
C ASN A 184 0.45 -14.70 -12.44
N ILE A 185 0.18 -15.38 -11.32
CA ILE A 185 -1.06 -16.12 -11.12
C ILE A 185 -2.22 -15.14 -11.05
N LEU A 186 -3.15 -15.21 -12.02
CA LEU A 186 -4.36 -14.38 -12.09
C LEU A 186 -5.66 -15.19 -12.01
N ALA A 187 -5.56 -16.52 -12.01
CA ALA A 187 -6.70 -17.42 -11.79
C ALA A 187 -6.24 -18.70 -11.09
N CYS A 188 -7.15 -19.33 -10.35
CA CYS A 188 -6.91 -20.60 -9.70
C CYS A 188 -8.04 -21.60 -10.00
N ILE A 189 -7.66 -22.82 -10.35
CA ILE A 189 -8.53 -23.96 -10.53
C ILE A 189 -8.24 -24.94 -9.40
N VAL A 190 -9.28 -25.30 -8.65
CA VAL A 190 -9.22 -26.31 -7.61
C VAL A 190 -9.86 -27.58 -8.11
N ARG A 191 -9.18 -28.72 -7.97
CA ARG A 191 -9.74 -30.06 -8.17
C ARG A 191 -9.69 -30.82 -6.85
N PRO A 192 -10.71 -31.59 -6.44
CA PRO A 192 -10.75 -32.21 -5.10
C PRO A 192 -9.64 -33.24 -4.77
N GLY A 193 -8.74 -33.54 -5.72
CA GLY A 193 -7.71 -34.57 -5.61
C GLY A 193 -6.41 -34.16 -4.89
N PHE A 194 -6.34 -32.96 -4.29
CA PHE A 194 -5.13 -32.48 -3.62
C PHE A 194 -4.97 -32.99 -2.18
N SER A 195 -3.72 -33.01 -1.69
CA SER A 195 -3.39 -33.24 -0.27
C SER A 195 -3.28 -31.94 0.53
N ASP A 196 -3.40 -32.00 1.87
CA ASP A 196 -3.31 -30.76 2.67
C ASP A 196 -1.89 -30.22 2.77
N ARG A 197 -0.91 -31.11 2.99
CA ARG A 197 0.46 -30.74 3.33
C ARG A 197 1.41 -30.84 2.15
N SER A 198 2.30 -29.86 2.04
CA SER A 198 3.39 -29.87 1.05
C SER A 198 4.36 -31.02 1.33
N ARG A 199 4.83 -31.65 0.25
CA ARG A 199 5.95 -32.61 0.29
C ARG A 199 7.29 -31.95 -0.04
N GLN A 200 7.29 -30.64 -0.33
CA GLN A 200 8.46 -29.89 -0.76
C GLN A 200 9.27 -29.37 0.43
N ALA A 201 10.56 -29.14 0.21
CA ALA A 201 11.43 -28.50 1.19
C ALA A 201 11.17 -26.97 1.18
N LEU A 202 10.26 -26.51 2.03
CA LEU A 202 9.94 -25.09 2.20
C LEU A 202 10.84 -24.44 3.26
N SER A 203 11.15 -23.15 3.07
CA SER A 203 11.87 -22.39 4.09
C SER A 203 11.04 -22.30 5.38
N ARG A 204 11.72 -22.03 6.50
CA ARG A 204 11.01 -21.78 7.77
C ARG A 204 10.02 -20.63 7.63
N ASP A 205 10.45 -19.50 7.05
CA ASP A 205 9.61 -18.31 6.89
C ASP A 205 8.36 -18.58 6.04
N LEU A 206 8.51 -19.33 4.94
CA LEU A 206 7.37 -19.68 4.08
C LEU A 206 6.40 -20.65 4.77
N ARG A 207 6.90 -21.64 5.53
CA ARG A 207 6.05 -22.55 6.32
C ARG A 207 5.26 -21.80 7.38
N ASP A 208 5.92 -20.92 8.12
CA ASP A 208 5.29 -20.08 9.14
C ASP A 208 4.24 -19.15 8.49
N SER A 209 4.52 -18.60 7.30
CA SER A 209 3.57 -17.76 6.55
C SER A 209 2.34 -18.55 6.08
N ILE A 210 2.52 -19.79 5.62
CA ILE A 210 1.41 -20.68 5.24
C ILE A 210 0.54 -21.01 6.46
N GLU A 211 1.17 -21.29 7.62
CA GLU A 211 0.44 -21.56 8.86
C GLU A 211 -0.40 -20.36 9.31
N LEU A 212 0.15 -19.14 9.24
CA LEU A 212 -0.59 -17.91 9.53
C LEU A 212 -1.76 -17.69 8.57
N ALA A 213 -1.58 -18.01 7.28
CA ALA A 213 -2.66 -17.93 6.30
C ALA A 213 -3.83 -18.87 6.65
N HIS A 214 -3.54 -20.08 7.14
CA HIS A 214 -4.57 -21.03 7.58
C HIS A 214 -5.29 -20.58 8.87
N GLN A 215 -4.59 -19.93 9.81
CA GLN A 215 -5.15 -19.53 11.11
C GLN A 215 -6.16 -18.38 11.04
N GLN A 216 -6.20 -17.61 9.96
CA GLN A 216 -7.00 -16.39 9.85
C GLN A 216 -8.50 -16.60 9.61
N GLN A 217 -8.99 -17.85 9.58
CA GLN A 217 -10.39 -18.16 9.36
C GLN A 217 -11.10 -18.53 10.69
N PRO A 218 -11.97 -17.66 11.22
CA PRO A 218 -12.75 -17.97 12.42
C PRO A 218 -13.78 -19.08 12.11
N GLY A 219 -13.68 -20.22 12.78
CA GLY A 219 -14.73 -21.26 12.80
C GLY A 219 -14.38 -22.63 12.22
N ALA A 220 -13.14 -22.89 11.79
CA ALA A 220 -12.76 -24.21 11.28
C ALA A 220 -12.52 -25.21 12.43
N ALA A 221 -13.57 -25.90 12.89
CA ALA A 221 -13.38 -27.12 13.67
C ALA A 221 -12.59 -28.14 12.80
N PRO A 222 -11.57 -28.84 13.34
CA PRO A 222 -10.84 -29.85 12.58
C PRO A 222 -11.79 -30.97 12.15
N ALA A 223 -12.01 -31.10 10.85
CA ALA A 223 -12.93 -32.09 10.30
C ALA A 223 -12.41 -33.52 10.56
N SER A 224 -13.30 -34.40 11.05
CA SER A 224 -13.01 -35.83 11.18
C SER A 224 -12.74 -36.45 9.81
N SER A 225 -11.66 -37.21 9.69
CA SER A 225 -10.98 -37.56 8.43
C SER A 225 -11.65 -38.64 7.55
N ARG A 226 -12.96 -38.91 7.66
CA ARG A 226 -13.56 -40.11 7.02
C ARG A 226 -14.94 -39.96 6.35
N SER A 227 -15.42 -38.75 6.03
CA SER A 227 -16.69 -38.59 5.28
C SER A 227 -16.51 -37.87 3.93
N ALA A 228 -17.45 -38.06 3.00
CA ALA A 228 -17.51 -37.33 1.73
C ALA A 228 -17.62 -35.80 1.91
N LEU A 229 -18.07 -35.33 3.09
CA LEU A 229 -18.08 -33.91 3.45
C LEU A 229 -16.67 -33.38 3.74
N ALA A 230 -15.71 -34.23 4.09
CA ALA A 230 -14.35 -33.79 4.42
C ALA A 230 -13.60 -33.22 3.21
N SER A 231 -13.81 -33.74 2.00
CA SER A 231 -13.22 -33.16 0.78
C SER A 231 -13.83 -31.81 0.43
N VAL A 232 -15.15 -31.63 0.62
CA VAL A 232 -15.84 -30.35 0.42
C VAL A 232 -15.34 -29.30 1.39
N HIS A 233 -15.21 -29.66 2.68
CA HIS A 233 -14.64 -28.77 3.69
C HIS A 233 -13.21 -28.35 3.36
N ARG A 234 -12.35 -29.27 2.90
CA ARG A 234 -10.98 -28.92 2.47
C ARG A 234 -10.97 -27.93 1.30
N VAL A 235 -11.80 -28.17 0.29
CA VAL A 235 -11.93 -27.29 -0.88
C VAL A 235 -12.41 -25.90 -0.45
N MET A 236 -13.37 -25.80 0.46
CA MET A 236 -13.86 -24.53 0.99
C MET A 236 -12.84 -23.78 1.82
N GLN A 237 -12.19 -24.48 2.75
CA GLN A 237 -11.14 -23.88 3.58
C GLN A 237 -10.00 -23.33 2.71
N LEU A 238 -9.56 -24.09 1.71
CA LEU A 238 -8.56 -23.60 0.77
C LEU A 238 -9.07 -22.37 0.02
N ALA A 239 -10.30 -22.42 -0.52
CA ALA A 239 -10.86 -21.30 -1.26
C ALA A 239 -10.97 -20.01 -0.43
N ASP A 240 -11.39 -20.11 0.83
CA ASP A 240 -11.43 -18.97 1.77
C ASP A 240 -10.03 -18.40 2.03
N THR A 241 -9.04 -19.27 2.24
CA THR A 241 -7.64 -18.86 2.42
C THR A 241 -7.10 -18.15 1.17
N LEU A 242 -7.25 -18.74 -0.03
CA LEU A 242 -6.75 -18.15 -1.26
C LEU A 242 -7.42 -16.81 -1.58
N ALA A 243 -8.73 -16.69 -1.36
CA ALA A 243 -9.48 -15.46 -1.58
C ALA A 243 -9.12 -14.35 -0.57
N ALA A 244 -8.70 -14.70 0.64
CA ALA A 244 -8.19 -13.73 1.62
C ALA A 244 -6.78 -13.23 1.25
N LEU A 245 -5.93 -14.13 0.75
CA LEU A 245 -4.56 -13.81 0.33
C LEU A 245 -4.52 -12.88 -0.89
N ARG A 246 -5.23 -13.25 -1.95
CA ARG A 246 -5.24 -12.53 -3.23
C ARG A 246 -6.68 -12.46 -3.78
N PRO A 247 -7.52 -11.53 -3.28
CA PRO A 247 -8.92 -11.38 -3.72
C PRO A 247 -9.06 -10.98 -5.20
N GLU A 248 -7.97 -10.55 -5.84
CA GLU A 248 -7.90 -10.31 -7.26
C GLU A 248 -7.93 -11.62 -8.10
N VAL A 249 -7.46 -12.73 -7.53
CA VAL A 249 -7.39 -14.06 -8.17
C VAL A 249 -8.74 -14.77 -8.05
N ASP A 250 -9.37 -15.04 -9.18
CA ASP A 250 -10.63 -15.79 -9.19
C ASP A 250 -10.41 -17.29 -9.03
N LEU A 251 -11.35 -17.91 -8.29
CA LEU A 251 -11.35 -19.34 -8.02
C LEU A 251 -12.39 -20.05 -8.89
N TYR A 252 -11.98 -21.16 -9.50
CA TYR A 252 -12.82 -22.07 -10.27
C TYR A 252 -12.72 -23.48 -9.70
N LEU A 253 -13.83 -24.21 -9.67
CA LEU A 253 -13.85 -25.60 -9.22
C LEU A 253 -14.07 -26.52 -10.42
N VAL A 254 -13.22 -27.53 -10.57
CA VAL A 254 -13.42 -28.61 -11.55
C VAL A 254 -13.66 -29.91 -10.80
N ALA A 255 -14.86 -30.47 -10.94
CA ALA A 255 -15.29 -31.68 -10.23
C ALA A 255 -15.87 -32.73 -11.20
N GLY A 256 -15.85 -34.00 -10.80
CA GLY A 256 -16.33 -35.13 -11.61
C GLY A 256 -17.76 -35.57 -11.28
N ALA A 257 -18.02 -35.91 -10.01
CA ALA A 257 -19.32 -36.38 -9.51
C ALA A 257 -19.83 -35.49 -8.36
N HIS A 258 -21.15 -35.49 -8.11
CA HIS A 258 -21.82 -34.71 -7.05
C HIS A 258 -21.69 -33.17 -7.18
N ILE A 259 -21.65 -32.65 -8.41
CA ILE A 259 -21.61 -31.19 -8.65
C ILE A 259 -22.84 -30.49 -8.07
N GLU A 260 -24.01 -31.09 -8.16
CA GLU A 260 -25.27 -30.50 -7.70
C GLU A 260 -25.30 -30.36 -6.16
N ASP A 261 -24.82 -31.37 -5.44
CA ASP A 261 -24.66 -31.37 -3.99
C ASP A 261 -23.57 -30.38 -3.52
N LEU A 262 -22.45 -30.29 -4.27
CA LEU A 262 -21.39 -29.31 -4.00
C LEU A 262 -21.87 -27.89 -4.32
N ALA A 263 -22.52 -27.66 -5.46
CA ALA A 263 -22.91 -26.33 -5.93
C ALA A 263 -23.84 -25.60 -4.96
N GLY A 264 -24.74 -26.33 -4.29
CA GLY A 264 -25.61 -25.78 -3.24
C GLY A 264 -24.89 -25.36 -1.96
N ALA A 265 -23.72 -25.93 -1.65
CA ALA A 265 -22.93 -25.65 -0.44
C ALA A 265 -21.74 -24.70 -0.69
N LEU A 266 -21.24 -24.61 -1.92
CA LEU A 266 -20.05 -23.82 -2.31
C LEU A 266 -20.37 -22.35 -2.66
N THR A 267 -21.61 -21.92 -2.45
CA THR A 267 -22.10 -20.62 -2.92
C THR A 267 -21.27 -19.48 -2.34
N HIS A 268 -20.90 -18.53 -3.21
CA HIS A 268 -20.18 -17.26 -2.98
C HIS A 268 -18.66 -17.23 -3.19
N ARG A 269 -17.92 -18.35 -3.13
CA ARG A 269 -16.44 -18.31 -3.28
C ARG A 269 -15.92 -18.67 -4.65
N PHE A 270 -16.46 -19.70 -5.28
CA PHE A 270 -16.11 -20.06 -6.64
C PHE A 270 -16.93 -19.23 -7.62
N ARG A 271 -16.25 -18.68 -8.64
CA ARG A 271 -16.92 -17.92 -9.70
C ARG A 271 -17.79 -18.82 -10.57
N ARG A 272 -17.33 -20.04 -10.84
CA ARG A 272 -18.05 -21.06 -11.62
C ARG A 272 -17.50 -22.45 -11.29
N VAL A 273 -18.39 -23.45 -11.38
CA VAL A 273 -18.07 -24.88 -11.24
C VAL A 273 -18.17 -25.52 -12.62
N PHE A 274 -17.22 -26.39 -12.96
CA PHE A 274 -17.14 -27.08 -14.25
C PHE A 274 -17.00 -28.59 -14.07
N ARG A 275 -17.49 -29.35 -15.05
CA ARG A 275 -17.13 -30.77 -15.22
C ARG A 275 -15.75 -30.88 -15.86
N ARG A 276 -15.10 -32.03 -15.70
CA ARG A 276 -13.83 -32.34 -16.38
C ARG A 276 -13.93 -32.27 -17.91
N GLU A 277 -15.13 -32.49 -18.46
CA GLU A 277 -15.43 -32.46 -19.90
C GLU A 277 -15.62 -31.01 -20.44
N ASP A 278 -15.89 -30.02 -19.57
CA ASP A 278 -16.27 -28.64 -19.95
C ASP A 278 -15.06 -27.73 -20.21
N GLN A 279 -14.05 -28.24 -20.89
CA GLN A 279 -12.75 -27.56 -20.96
C GLN A 279 -12.76 -26.28 -21.79
N LEU A 280 -13.53 -26.26 -22.89
CA LEU A 280 -13.70 -25.06 -23.70
C LEU A 280 -14.37 -23.94 -22.89
N GLU A 281 -15.41 -24.27 -22.12
CA GLU A 281 -16.11 -23.32 -21.25
C GLU A 281 -15.19 -22.78 -20.13
N LEU A 282 -14.34 -23.64 -19.56
CA LEU A 282 -13.32 -23.23 -18.60
C LEU A 282 -12.31 -22.27 -19.24
N HIS A 283 -11.77 -22.63 -20.41
CA HIS A 283 -10.83 -21.80 -21.18
C HIS A 283 -11.42 -20.40 -21.46
N LEU A 284 -12.64 -20.33 -22.00
CA LEU A 284 -13.33 -19.07 -22.28
C LEU A 284 -13.61 -18.26 -20.99
N SER A 285 -13.91 -18.94 -19.88
CA SER A 285 -14.15 -18.29 -18.59
C SER A 285 -12.88 -17.66 -18.00
N LEU A 286 -11.73 -18.34 -18.11
CA LEU A 286 -10.42 -17.81 -17.71
C LEU A 286 -10.07 -16.54 -18.50
N LEU A 287 -10.15 -16.60 -19.83
CA LEU A 287 -9.86 -15.45 -20.69
C LEU A 287 -10.81 -14.27 -20.44
N ARG A 288 -12.11 -14.54 -20.30
CA ARG A 288 -13.11 -13.51 -20.02
C ARG A 288 -12.85 -12.80 -18.69
N ARG A 289 -12.39 -13.52 -17.67
CA ARG A 289 -12.03 -12.89 -16.40
C ARG A 289 -10.83 -11.97 -16.57
N VAL A 290 -9.72 -12.44 -17.09
CA VAL A 290 -8.53 -11.60 -17.24
C VAL A 290 -8.83 -10.38 -18.12
N SER A 291 -9.65 -10.56 -19.16
CA SER A 291 -10.18 -9.44 -19.96
C SER A 291 -10.95 -8.41 -19.13
N HIS A 292 -11.77 -8.83 -18.16
CA HIS A 292 -12.48 -7.92 -17.26
C HIS A 292 -11.55 -7.14 -16.33
N LEU A 293 -10.46 -7.75 -15.85
CA LEU A 293 -9.43 -7.06 -15.05
C LEU A 293 -8.63 -6.05 -15.90
N TYR A 294 -8.38 -6.43 -17.16
CA TYR A 294 -7.66 -5.63 -18.16
C TYR A 294 -8.49 -4.48 -18.73
N ASP A 295 -9.81 -4.51 -18.58
CA ASP A 295 -10.71 -3.51 -19.15
C ASP A 295 -10.46 -2.11 -18.56
N THR A 296 -10.41 -1.10 -19.42
CA THR A 296 -10.25 0.32 -19.05
C THR A 296 -11.33 1.12 -19.75
N PRO A 297 -12.57 1.02 -19.29
CA PRO A 297 -13.73 1.47 -20.05
C PRO A 297 -13.66 2.96 -20.40
N PHE A 298 -13.14 3.80 -19.50
CA PHE A 298 -13.06 5.23 -19.75
C PHE A 298 -11.88 5.59 -20.65
N PHE A 299 -10.71 5.00 -20.42
CA PHE A 299 -9.56 5.21 -21.31
C PHE A 299 -9.85 4.73 -22.74
N SER A 300 -10.45 3.56 -22.91
CA SER A 300 -10.85 3.03 -24.21
C SER A 300 -11.87 3.93 -24.91
N ALA A 301 -12.85 4.47 -24.18
CA ALA A 301 -13.80 5.45 -24.72
C ALA A 301 -13.11 6.73 -25.22
N ILE A 302 -12.08 7.21 -24.51
CA ILE A 302 -11.26 8.35 -24.94
C ILE A 302 -10.45 8.00 -26.19
N GLN A 303 -9.83 6.82 -26.27
CA GLN A 303 -9.09 6.39 -27.45
C GLN A 303 -9.99 6.32 -28.68
N ASP A 304 -11.19 5.76 -28.52
CA ASP A 304 -12.18 5.70 -29.59
C ASP A 304 -12.64 7.09 -30.01
N HIS A 305 -12.87 8.00 -29.07
CA HIS A 305 -13.18 9.39 -29.37
C HIS A 305 -12.05 10.08 -30.17
N ALA A 306 -10.80 9.95 -29.73
CA ALA A 306 -9.66 10.58 -30.36
C ALA A 306 -9.44 10.12 -31.82
N ARG A 307 -9.82 8.87 -32.13
CA ARG A 307 -9.72 8.29 -33.48
C ARG A 307 -10.91 8.65 -34.39
N ARG A 308 -12.05 9.06 -33.83
CA ARG A 308 -13.24 9.40 -34.62
C ARG A 308 -13.03 10.73 -35.37
N PRO A 309 -13.42 10.82 -36.65
CA PRO A 309 -13.49 12.09 -37.36
C PRO A 309 -14.71 12.87 -36.87
N VAL A 310 -14.48 13.98 -36.17
CA VAL A 310 -15.53 14.87 -35.64
C VAL A 310 -15.24 16.33 -36.01
N GLY A 311 -16.27 17.06 -36.41
CA GLY A 311 -16.23 18.51 -36.56
C GLY A 311 -16.44 19.20 -35.21
N VAL A 312 -15.64 20.20 -34.87
CA VAL A 312 -15.65 20.86 -33.56
C VAL A 312 -16.37 22.20 -33.66
N PHE A 313 -17.55 22.31 -33.05
CA PHE A 313 -18.28 23.56 -32.80
C PHE A 313 -18.52 23.79 -31.29
N HIS A 314 -17.77 23.08 -30.45
CA HIS A 314 -17.84 23.16 -29.00
C HIS A 314 -16.92 24.25 -28.44
N ALA A 315 -17.15 24.69 -27.19
CA ALA A 315 -16.35 25.68 -26.49
C ALA A 315 -14.99 25.11 -26.01
N LEU A 316 -14.19 24.56 -26.93
CA LEU A 316 -12.91 23.91 -26.64
C LEU A 316 -11.95 24.09 -27.83
N PRO A 317 -11.32 25.27 -27.99
CA PRO A 317 -10.52 25.60 -29.18
C PRO A 317 -9.25 24.74 -29.31
N VAL A 318 -8.75 24.19 -28.20
CA VAL A 318 -7.60 23.28 -28.15
C VAL A 318 -7.95 21.87 -28.64
N GLY A 319 -9.24 21.50 -28.58
CA GLY A 319 -9.74 20.20 -29.01
C GLY A 319 -9.35 19.92 -30.45
N ARG A 320 -8.93 18.68 -30.71
CA ARG A 320 -8.40 18.24 -32.02
C ARG A 320 -7.12 18.95 -32.48
N GLY A 321 -6.55 19.84 -31.67
CA GLY A 321 -5.26 20.51 -31.92
C GLY A 321 -5.28 21.60 -33.00
N GLY A 322 -6.43 21.95 -33.58
CA GLY A 322 -6.53 22.87 -34.70
C GLY A 322 -5.86 24.23 -34.43
N SER A 323 -6.22 24.87 -33.31
CA SER A 323 -5.66 26.16 -32.87
C SER A 323 -4.15 26.11 -32.57
N VAL A 324 -3.63 24.95 -32.21
CA VAL A 324 -2.22 24.73 -31.89
C VAL A 324 -1.41 24.54 -33.17
N VAL A 325 -1.83 23.63 -34.04
CA VAL A 325 -1.12 23.27 -35.28
C VAL A 325 -1.11 24.43 -36.29
N SER A 326 -2.20 25.20 -36.36
CA SER A 326 -2.30 26.37 -37.24
C SER A 326 -1.58 27.60 -36.68
N SER A 327 -1.18 27.58 -35.41
CA SER A 327 -0.46 28.71 -34.80
C SER A 327 0.98 28.78 -35.31
N LYS A 328 1.46 30.01 -35.55
CA LYS A 328 2.86 30.28 -35.88
C LYS A 328 3.78 30.24 -34.65
N TRP A 329 3.21 30.28 -33.44
CA TRP A 329 3.96 30.58 -32.22
C TRP A 329 3.94 29.47 -31.18
N ILE A 330 2.92 28.59 -31.19
CA ILE A 330 2.70 27.61 -30.11
C ILE A 330 2.62 26.17 -30.61
N ARG A 331 3.21 25.86 -31.77
CA ARG A 331 3.25 24.49 -32.29
C ARG A 331 4.06 23.55 -31.39
N ASP A 332 5.03 24.11 -30.68
CA ASP A 332 5.86 23.45 -29.67
C ASP A 332 5.03 22.72 -28.58
N LEU A 333 3.80 23.17 -28.30
CA LEU A 333 2.88 22.45 -27.42
C LEU A 333 2.56 21.03 -27.93
N ALA A 334 2.27 20.91 -29.24
CA ALA A 334 1.98 19.61 -29.87
C ALA A 334 3.25 18.78 -30.03
N ASP A 335 4.39 19.41 -30.30
CA ASP A 335 5.68 18.73 -30.42
C ASP A 335 6.14 18.15 -29.07
N PHE A 336 5.86 18.86 -27.97
CA PHE A 336 6.22 18.44 -26.62
C PHE A 336 5.28 17.38 -26.04
N TYR A 337 3.96 17.61 -26.04
CA TYR A 337 2.99 16.68 -25.44
C TYR A 337 2.49 15.59 -26.39
N GLY A 338 2.63 15.80 -27.70
CA GLY A 338 2.09 14.91 -28.73
C GLY A 338 0.63 15.19 -29.09
N MET A 339 0.28 14.84 -30.32
CA MET A 339 -1.06 15.11 -30.87
C MET A 339 -2.17 14.35 -30.16
N ASN A 340 -1.91 13.15 -29.64
CA ASN A 340 -2.92 12.32 -28.97
C ASN A 340 -3.56 13.02 -27.77
N LEU A 341 -2.80 13.84 -27.02
CA LEU A 341 -3.34 14.63 -25.92
C LEU A 341 -4.42 15.60 -26.42
N LEU A 342 -4.15 16.30 -27.53
CA LEU A 342 -5.06 17.28 -28.12
C LEU A 342 -6.26 16.61 -28.81
N LEU A 343 -6.08 15.42 -29.39
CA LEU A 343 -7.16 14.64 -30.01
C LEU A 343 -8.11 14.03 -28.97
N ALA A 344 -7.59 13.71 -27.79
CA ALA A 344 -8.33 13.18 -26.65
C ALA A 344 -9.05 14.28 -25.84
N GLU A 345 -8.74 15.56 -26.09
CA GLU A 345 -9.30 16.70 -25.38
C GLU A 345 -10.72 17.01 -25.86
N THR A 346 -11.69 16.85 -24.94
CA THR A 346 -13.12 16.84 -25.26
C THR A 346 -13.97 17.05 -24.00
N SER A 347 -15.30 16.93 -24.10
CA SER A 347 -16.24 17.12 -22.98
C SER A 347 -17.46 16.20 -23.07
N ALA A 348 -18.21 16.07 -21.97
CA ALA A 348 -19.39 15.21 -21.88
C ALA A 348 -20.49 15.58 -22.90
N THR A 349 -20.56 16.84 -23.33
CA THR A 349 -21.57 17.33 -24.29
C THR A 349 -21.32 16.89 -25.73
N SER A 350 -20.12 16.38 -26.04
CA SER A 350 -19.72 16.01 -27.40
C SER A 350 -20.29 14.64 -27.85
N GLY A 351 -21.07 13.98 -26.98
CA GLY A 351 -21.75 12.72 -27.26
C GLY A 351 -20.82 11.50 -27.24
N GLY A 352 -21.26 10.43 -26.57
CA GLY A 352 -20.50 9.17 -26.47
C GLY A 352 -19.44 9.11 -25.38
N LEU A 353 -19.33 10.14 -24.54
CA LEU A 353 -18.51 10.17 -23.32
C LEU A 353 -19.40 10.46 -22.10
N ASP A 354 -19.05 9.87 -20.97
CA ASP A 354 -19.83 9.90 -19.73
C ASP A 354 -19.62 11.22 -18.95
N SER A 355 -20.57 11.59 -18.10
CA SER A 355 -20.45 12.77 -17.22
C SER A 355 -19.84 12.37 -15.88
N LEU A 356 -18.78 13.04 -15.42
CA LEU A 356 -18.22 12.76 -14.09
C LEU A 356 -19.20 13.10 -12.95
N LEU A 357 -20.04 14.12 -13.14
CA LEU A 357 -20.99 14.58 -12.12
C LEU A 357 -22.22 13.67 -12.00
N ALA A 358 -22.56 12.93 -13.06
CA ALA A 358 -23.66 11.98 -13.08
C ALA A 358 -23.29 10.77 -13.96
N PRO A 359 -22.37 9.91 -13.49
CA PRO A 359 -21.80 8.86 -14.32
C PRO A 359 -22.82 7.73 -14.53
N THR A 360 -23.03 7.34 -15.79
CA THR A 360 -23.98 6.27 -16.18
C THR A 360 -23.38 5.23 -17.15
N GLY A 361 -22.21 5.51 -17.72
CA GLY A 361 -21.55 4.70 -18.74
C GLY A 361 -20.12 4.34 -18.36
N ALA A 362 -19.15 4.80 -19.17
CA ALA A 362 -17.75 4.40 -19.05
C ALA A 362 -17.10 4.82 -17.73
N ILE A 363 -17.43 6.01 -17.19
CA ILE A 363 -16.92 6.46 -15.89
C ILE A 363 -17.54 5.64 -14.77
N LYS A 364 -18.86 5.37 -14.83
CA LYS A 364 -19.52 4.52 -13.82
C LYS A 364 -18.89 3.13 -13.76
N LYS A 365 -18.64 2.52 -14.93
CA LYS A 365 -17.98 1.22 -15.01
C LYS A 365 -16.54 1.27 -14.49
N ALA A 366 -15.79 2.34 -14.77
CA ALA A 366 -14.44 2.53 -14.19
C ALA A 366 -14.49 2.66 -12.66
N GLN A 367 -15.47 3.39 -12.12
CA GLN A 367 -15.72 3.51 -10.68
C GLN A 367 -16.07 2.15 -10.05
N ASP A 368 -16.88 1.32 -10.71
CA ASP A 368 -17.23 -0.03 -10.23
C ASP A 368 -16.03 -0.98 -10.22
N LEU A 369 -15.21 -0.93 -11.27
CA LEU A 369 -13.97 -1.69 -11.33
C LEU A 369 -13.00 -1.23 -10.23
N ALA A 370 -12.93 0.08 -9.93
CA ALA A 370 -12.13 0.60 -8.83
C ALA A 370 -12.70 0.22 -7.45
N ALA A 371 -14.02 0.26 -7.25
CA ALA A 371 -14.65 -0.20 -6.01
C ALA A 371 -14.29 -1.67 -5.72
N ARG A 372 -14.33 -2.52 -6.75
CA ARG A 372 -13.86 -3.90 -6.64
C ARG A 372 -12.38 -3.97 -6.26
N ALA A 373 -11.50 -3.29 -7.00
CA ALA A 373 -10.04 -3.36 -6.81
C ALA A 373 -9.61 -3.04 -5.37
N PHE A 374 -10.27 -2.03 -4.77
CA PHE A 374 -9.94 -1.54 -3.42
C PHE A 374 -10.84 -2.13 -2.33
N GLY A 375 -11.75 -3.04 -2.66
CA GLY A 375 -12.65 -3.68 -1.69
C GLY A 375 -13.70 -2.75 -1.07
N ALA A 376 -14.06 -1.68 -1.77
CA ALA A 376 -15.06 -0.70 -1.34
C ALA A 376 -16.46 -1.07 -1.85
N HIS A 377 -17.51 -0.57 -1.20
CA HIS A 377 -18.87 -0.63 -1.77
C HIS A 377 -18.99 0.29 -2.98
N ARG A 378 -18.37 1.47 -2.92
CA ARG A 378 -18.36 2.49 -3.98
C ARG A 378 -17.01 3.18 -4.05
N THR A 379 -16.64 3.63 -5.25
CA THR A 379 -15.47 4.48 -5.46
C THR A 379 -15.83 5.68 -6.32
N PHE A 380 -15.38 6.86 -5.93
CA PHE A 380 -15.48 8.09 -6.72
C PHE A 380 -14.11 8.51 -7.23
N LEU A 381 -14.05 8.96 -8.49
CA LEU A 381 -12.82 9.46 -9.11
C LEU A 381 -12.76 10.99 -8.94
N VAL A 382 -11.66 11.50 -8.40
CA VAL A 382 -11.48 12.92 -8.08
C VAL A 382 -10.31 13.48 -8.91
N THR A 383 -10.53 14.64 -9.55
CA THR A 383 -9.53 15.27 -10.43
C THR A 383 -8.82 16.48 -9.81
N ASN A 384 -9.00 16.72 -8.51
CA ASN A 384 -8.38 17.85 -7.81
C ASN A 384 -7.67 17.43 -6.50
N GLY A 385 -7.13 16.21 -6.50
CA GLY A 385 -6.32 15.62 -5.44
C GLY A 385 -7.09 15.26 -4.17
N THR A 386 -6.42 14.57 -3.26
CA THR A 386 -7.00 14.16 -1.97
C THR A 386 -7.39 15.35 -1.10
N SER A 387 -6.74 16.50 -1.27
CA SER A 387 -7.16 17.76 -0.64
C SER A 387 -8.63 18.12 -0.92
N THR A 388 -9.16 17.71 -2.07
CA THR A 388 -10.56 17.90 -2.45
C THR A 388 -11.41 16.72 -2.01
N ALA A 389 -10.88 15.50 -2.12
CA ALA A 389 -11.52 14.29 -1.61
C ALA A 389 -11.91 14.41 -0.12
N ASN A 390 -11.00 14.89 0.73
CA ASN A 390 -11.26 15.07 2.16
C ASN A 390 -12.41 16.07 2.38
N LYS A 391 -12.45 17.18 1.62
CA LYS A 391 -13.52 18.17 1.73
C LYS A 391 -14.86 17.62 1.30
N ILE A 392 -14.90 16.80 0.24
CA ILE A 392 -16.12 16.12 -0.20
C ILE A 392 -16.66 15.24 0.93
N VAL A 393 -15.82 14.40 1.53
CA VAL A 393 -16.27 13.50 2.62
C VAL A 393 -16.75 14.30 3.83
N HIS A 394 -15.98 15.29 4.27
CA HIS A 394 -16.36 16.15 5.40
C HIS A 394 -17.66 16.90 5.12
N GLN A 395 -17.79 17.57 3.96
CA GLN A 395 -19.00 18.31 3.61
C GLN A 395 -20.23 17.41 3.45
N ALA A 396 -20.04 16.17 3.04
CA ALA A 396 -21.13 15.22 2.88
C ALA A 396 -21.71 14.71 4.21
N LEU A 397 -20.91 14.73 5.27
CA LEU A 397 -21.19 13.97 6.50
C LEU A 397 -21.16 14.82 7.77
N VAL A 398 -20.64 16.04 7.73
CA VAL A 398 -20.47 16.89 8.92
C VAL A 398 -21.35 18.11 8.78
N GLU A 399 -22.25 18.29 9.74
CA GLU A 399 -23.10 19.47 9.88
C GLU A 399 -22.43 20.54 10.76
N PRO A 400 -22.90 21.80 10.73
CA PRO A 400 -22.50 22.77 11.74
C PRO A 400 -22.75 22.25 13.15
N ASP A 401 -21.84 22.56 14.07
CA ASP A 401 -21.86 22.13 15.47
C ASP A 401 -21.59 20.63 15.73
N ASP A 402 -21.51 19.77 14.71
CA ASP A 402 -20.97 18.41 14.90
C ASP A 402 -19.53 18.47 15.38
N VAL A 403 -19.17 17.61 16.34
CA VAL A 403 -17.79 17.44 16.81
C VAL A 403 -17.09 16.39 15.95
N VAL A 404 -15.95 16.78 15.41
CA VAL A 404 -15.05 15.89 14.67
C VAL A 404 -13.75 15.74 15.46
N LEU A 405 -13.40 14.49 15.78
CA LEU A 405 -12.10 14.16 16.36
C LEU A 405 -11.06 14.07 15.24
N VAL A 406 -10.01 14.86 15.30
CA VAL A 406 -9.05 15.03 14.19
C VAL A 406 -7.65 14.77 14.67
N ASP A 407 -6.94 13.86 14.00
CA ASP A 407 -5.49 13.71 14.13
C ASP A 407 -4.79 15.07 13.99
N ARG A 408 -4.05 15.50 15.02
CA ARG A 408 -3.37 16.79 15.00
C ARG A 408 -2.35 16.91 13.88
N ASN A 409 -1.73 15.79 13.48
CA ASN A 409 -0.75 15.70 12.40
C ASN A 409 -1.40 15.43 11.03
N CYS A 410 -2.64 15.91 10.83
CA CYS A 410 -3.35 15.72 9.57
C CYS A 410 -2.97 16.78 8.52
N HIS A 411 -3.30 16.48 7.26
CA HIS A 411 -3.07 17.41 6.16
C HIS A 411 -3.99 18.64 6.24
N LYS A 412 -3.49 19.80 5.78
CA LYS A 412 -4.20 21.09 5.83
C LYS A 412 -5.63 21.10 5.28
N SER A 413 -5.96 20.14 4.39
CA SER A 413 -7.31 20.00 3.82
C SER A 413 -8.38 19.66 4.84
N HIS A 414 -8.07 18.95 5.93
CA HIS A 414 -9.05 18.62 6.96
C HIS A 414 -9.50 19.87 7.72
N HIS A 415 -8.56 20.70 8.16
CA HIS A 415 -8.91 21.97 8.80
C HIS A 415 -9.66 22.90 7.85
N HIS A 416 -9.28 22.95 6.56
CA HIS A 416 -10.07 23.70 5.58
C HIS A 416 -11.47 23.13 5.40
N ALA A 417 -11.63 21.80 5.44
CA ALA A 417 -12.94 21.17 5.34
C ALA A 417 -13.81 21.53 6.54
N LEU A 418 -13.29 21.41 7.77
CA LEU A 418 -14.02 21.73 8.99
C LEU A 418 -14.36 23.22 9.10
N MET A 419 -13.47 24.10 8.64
CA MET A 419 -13.78 25.52 8.46
C MET A 419 -14.95 25.72 7.49
N LEU A 420 -14.97 24.99 6.37
CA LEU A 420 -16.04 25.08 5.37
C LEU A 420 -17.36 24.47 5.85
N THR A 421 -17.36 23.38 6.61
CA THR A 421 -18.58 22.71 7.12
C THR A 421 -19.13 23.36 8.38
N GLY A 422 -18.28 23.95 9.20
CA GLY A 422 -18.66 24.50 10.51
C GLY A 422 -18.69 23.47 11.62
N GLY A 423 -18.16 22.28 11.36
CA GLY A 423 -17.95 21.28 12.39
C GLY A 423 -16.91 21.77 13.40
N ARG A 424 -17.16 21.49 14.68
CA ARG A 424 -16.26 21.80 15.78
C ARG A 424 -15.12 20.79 15.80
N THR A 425 -13.89 21.29 15.91
CA THR A 425 -12.69 20.46 15.80
C THR A 425 -12.16 20.13 17.18
N ALA A 426 -12.07 18.83 17.51
CA ALA A 426 -11.38 18.34 18.70
C ALA A 426 -10.12 17.57 18.29
N TYR A 427 -8.95 18.07 18.65
CA TYR A 427 -7.69 17.47 18.21
C TYR A 427 -7.29 16.26 19.05
N LEU A 428 -6.74 15.26 18.36
CA LEU A 428 -6.14 14.07 18.92
C LEU A 428 -4.62 14.17 18.83
N GLU A 429 -3.97 14.20 19.99
CA GLU A 429 -2.51 14.27 20.09
C GLU A 429 -1.85 12.92 19.79
N ALA A 430 -0.82 12.97 18.94
CA ALA A 430 0.06 11.85 18.67
C ALA A 430 1.22 11.80 19.67
N TYR A 431 1.79 10.62 19.92
CA TYR A 431 2.95 10.54 20.80
C TYR A 431 4.17 11.26 20.18
N PRO A 432 4.95 12.03 20.95
CA PRO A 432 6.10 12.76 20.43
C PRO A 432 7.31 11.86 20.22
N LEU A 433 8.09 12.12 19.15
CA LEU A 433 9.43 11.56 18.95
C LEU A 433 10.46 12.69 19.01
N ASN A 434 10.71 13.19 20.23
CA ASN A 434 11.52 14.40 20.47
C ASN A 434 12.93 14.30 19.87
N ASP A 435 13.57 13.14 19.97
CA ASP A 435 14.91 12.88 19.42
C ASP A 435 15.01 13.12 17.90
N PHE A 436 13.89 13.08 17.18
CA PHE A 436 13.84 13.21 15.72
C PHE A 436 13.00 14.40 15.25
N ALA A 437 12.37 15.13 16.17
CA ALA A 437 11.55 16.32 15.93
C ALA A 437 10.34 16.09 15.01
N PHE A 438 9.63 14.98 15.18
CA PHE A 438 8.31 14.77 14.56
C PHE A 438 7.38 13.90 15.45
N TYR A 439 6.10 13.87 15.10
CA TYR A 439 5.10 13.09 15.83
C TYR A 439 4.95 11.67 15.29
N GLY A 440 4.59 10.76 16.19
CA GLY A 440 4.17 9.41 15.87
C GLY A 440 2.72 9.33 15.42
N ALA A 441 1.98 8.38 16.00
CA ALA A 441 0.55 8.17 15.79
C ALA A 441 -0.26 8.50 17.06
N VAL A 442 -1.58 8.65 16.92
CA VAL A 442 -2.51 8.86 18.03
C VAL A 442 -2.79 7.53 18.72
N PRO A 443 -2.39 7.35 20.00
CA PRO A 443 -2.68 6.11 20.74
C PRO A 443 -4.18 5.86 20.86
N LEU A 444 -4.61 4.60 20.73
CA LEU A 444 -6.01 4.22 20.86
C LEU A 444 -6.56 4.54 22.26
N SER A 445 -5.73 4.43 23.29
CA SER A 445 -6.07 4.86 24.66
C SER A 445 -6.47 6.35 24.71
N ARG A 446 -5.82 7.21 23.92
CA ARG A 446 -6.14 8.64 23.85
C ARG A 446 -7.46 8.89 23.15
N ILE A 447 -7.73 8.16 22.07
CA ILE A 447 -9.02 8.24 21.35
C ILE A 447 -10.16 7.78 22.27
N LYS A 448 -9.99 6.64 22.94
CA LYS A 448 -10.95 6.12 23.93
C LYS A 448 -11.20 7.13 25.04
N GLN A 449 -10.14 7.66 25.66
CA GLN A 449 -10.27 8.65 26.73
C GLN A 449 -11.11 9.83 26.27
N LEU A 450 -10.85 10.40 25.10
CA LEU A 450 -11.61 11.56 24.63
C LEU A 450 -13.09 11.22 24.41
N LEU A 451 -13.41 10.06 23.82
CA LEU A 451 -14.81 9.61 23.70
C LEU A 451 -15.48 9.42 25.08
N LEU A 452 -14.75 8.90 26.06
CA LEU A 452 -15.23 8.77 27.44
C LEU A 452 -15.44 10.14 28.11
N ASP A 453 -14.57 11.12 27.86
CA ASP A 453 -14.71 12.50 28.34
C ASP A 453 -15.99 13.13 27.79
N TYR A 454 -16.28 12.97 26.48
CA TYR A 454 -17.54 13.42 25.88
C TYR A 454 -18.75 12.70 26.48
N ARG A 455 -18.64 11.40 26.76
CA ARG A 455 -19.69 10.61 27.43
C ARG A 455 -19.97 11.15 28.84
N ALA A 456 -18.92 11.41 29.61
CA ALA A 456 -19.03 11.97 30.96
C ALA A 456 -19.64 13.38 30.97
N ALA A 457 -19.35 14.17 29.93
CA ALA A 457 -19.95 15.49 29.74
C ALA A 457 -21.40 15.46 29.21
N GLY A 458 -21.94 14.29 28.85
CA GLY A 458 -23.27 14.16 28.23
C GLY A 458 -23.34 14.71 26.80
N ARG A 459 -22.18 14.82 26.12
CA ARG A 459 -22.00 15.42 24.79
C ARG A 459 -21.53 14.41 23.75
N LEU A 460 -21.59 13.11 24.06
CA LEU A 460 -21.13 12.05 23.15
C LEU A 460 -21.92 12.04 21.83
N ASP A 461 -23.21 12.39 21.86
CA ASP A 461 -24.05 12.46 20.67
C ASP A 461 -23.62 13.56 19.69
N GLU A 462 -22.88 14.57 20.16
CA GLU A 462 -22.29 15.59 19.29
C GLU A 462 -21.08 15.05 18.50
N VAL A 463 -20.45 13.97 18.94
CA VAL A 463 -19.28 13.38 18.27
C VAL A 463 -19.75 12.56 17.07
N HIS A 464 -19.55 13.11 15.88
CA HIS A 464 -20.05 12.53 14.64
C HIS A 464 -18.99 11.70 13.90
N MET A 465 -17.74 12.20 13.85
CA MET A 465 -16.70 11.61 13.01
C MET A 465 -15.33 11.60 13.68
N ILE A 466 -14.54 10.56 13.40
CA ILE A 466 -13.09 10.53 13.62
C ILE A 466 -12.36 10.58 12.28
N THR A 467 -11.39 11.49 12.15
CA THR A 467 -10.49 11.60 11.01
C THR A 467 -9.04 11.29 11.43
N LEU A 468 -8.44 10.26 10.84
CA LEU A 468 -7.05 9.85 11.12
C LEU A 468 -6.22 9.71 9.84
N THR A 469 -4.93 10.03 9.91
CA THR A 469 -3.99 9.89 8.79
C THR A 469 -3.34 8.49 8.81
N ASN A 470 -3.64 7.63 7.83
CA ASN A 470 -3.08 6.28 7.79
C ASN A 470 -2.47 5.92 6.43
N CYS A 471 -1.17 5.67 6.32
CA CYS A 471 -0.14 5.81 7.34
C CYS A 471 0.25 7.29 7.57
N THR A 472 0.94 7.55 8.68
CA THR A 472 1.62 8.83 8.90
C THR A 472 2.67 9.05 7.81
N PHE A 473 3.16 10.29 7.66
CA PHE A 473 4.15 10.60 6.63
C PHE A 473 5.43 9.74 6.74
N ASP A 474 5.87 9.49 7.98
CA ASP A 474 7.07 8.72 8.32
C ASP A 474 6.82 7.20 8.30
N GLY A 475 5.60 6.76 7.97
CA GLY A 475 5.27 5.36 7.75
C GLY A 475 4.74 4.62 8.96
N ILE A 476 4.24 5.30 10.00
CA ILE A 476 3.58 4.62 11.12
C ILE A 476 2.15 4.30 10.70
N VAL A 477 1.77 3.03 10.81
CA VAL A 477 0.51 2.46 10.30
C VAL A 477 -0.34 2.03 11.49
N TYR A 478 -1.59 2.51 11.54
CA TYR A 478 -2.59 2.14 12.54
C TYR A 478 -3.09 0.71 12.29
N ASP A 479 -3.69 0.06 13.29
CA ASP A 479 -4.67 -1.03 13.07
C ASP A 479 -6.07 -0.42 12.91
N PRO A 480 -6.59 -0.18 11.69
CA PRO A 480 -7.89 0.45 11.52
C PRO A 480 -9.02 -0.41 12.05
N GLU A 481 -8.87 -1.74 12.01
CA GLU A 481 -9.89 -2.67 12.46
C GLU A 481 -10.07 -2.59 13.97
N ARG A 482 -8.96 -2.57 14.72
CA ARG A 482 -8.97 -2.39 16.18
C ARG A 482 -9.45 -1.00 16.58
N VAL A 483 -8.95 0.06 15.93
CA VAL A 483 -9.38 1.44 16.21
C VAL A 483 -10.89 1.59 16.02
N MET A 484 -11.41 1.14 14.87
CA MET A 484 -12.85 1.22 14.60
C MET A 484 -13.66 0.39 15.60
N ALA A 485 -13.25 -0.86 15.88
CA ALA A 485 -13.95 -1.73 16.80
C ALA A 485 -14.05 -1.13 18.22
N GLU A 486 -12.94 -0.66 18.77
CA GLU A 486 -12.92 -0.13 20.14
C GLU A 486 -13.65 1.23 20.26
N CYS A 487 -13.61 2.07 19.22
CA CYS A 487 -14.37 3.31 19.19
C CYS A 487 -15.88 3.06 19.07
N LEU A 488 -16.30 2.11 18.21
CA LEU A 488 -17.70 1.71 18.04
C LEU A 488 -18.27 1.04 19.31
N ALA A 489 -17.43 0.48 20.17
CA ALA A 489 -17.86 -0.01 21.49
C ALA A 489 -18.28 1.12 22.45
N ILE A 490 -17.79 2.35 22.22
CA ILE A 490 -18.14 3.55 23.01
C ILE A 490 -19.24 4.36 22.32
N LYS A 491 -19.14 4.56 20.99
CA LYS A 491 -20.10 5.29 20.14
C LYS A 491 -20.47 4.44 18.91
N PRO A 492 -21.58 3.67 18.95
CA PRO A 492 -21.90 2.63 17.95
C PRO A 492 -22.22 3.08 16.52
N ASP A 493 -22.40 4.38 16.30
CA ASP A 493 -22.80 5.03 15.05
C ASP A 493 -21.72 6.00 14.51
N LEU A 494 -20.51 5.93 15.07
CA LEU A 494 -19.40 6.81 14.71
C LEU A 494 -18.93 6.62 13.27
N VAL A 495 -18.69 7.73 12.56
CA VAL A 495 -18.17 7.72 11.19
C VAL A 495 -16.65 7.81 11.20
N PHE A 496 -15.98 7.03 10.36
CA PHE A 496 -14.52 7.03 10.23
C PHE A 496 -14.08 7.54 8.86
N LEU A 497 -13.23 8.57 8.85
CA LEU A 497 -12.48 8.99 7.68
C LEU A 497 -11.00 8.67 7.87
N TRP A 498 -10.50 7.73 7.07
CA TRP A 498 -9.09 7.40 6.97
C TRP A 498 -8.45 8.14 5.80
N ASP A 499 -7.58 9.10 6.08
CA ASP A 499 -6.76 9.72 5.04
C ASP A 499 -5.60 8.79 4.66
N GLU A 500 -5.81 8.01 3.61
CA GLU A 500 -4.86 7.07 3.03
C GLU A 500 -4.09 7.64 1.84
N ALA A 501 -3.88 8.97 1.78
CA ALA A 501 -3.15 9.62 0.70
C ALA A 501 -1.77 8.97 0.44
N TRP A 502 -1.12 8.49 1.49
CA TRP A 502 0.21 7.88 1.46
C TRP A 502 0.21 6.35 1.44
N PHE A 503 -0.96 5.71 1.35
CA PHE A 503 -1.09 4.27 1.62
C PHE A 503 -1.95 3.48 0.61
N ALA A 504 -2.31 4.07 -0.53
CA ALA A 504 -3.15 3.41 -1.55
C ALA A 504 -2.62 2.06 -2.04
N PHE A 505 -1.30 1.91 -2.18
CA PHE A 505 -0.68 0.68 -2.64
C PHE A 505 -0.90 -0.50 -1.67
N ALA A 506 -1.15 -0.22 -0.39
CA ALA A 506 -1.23 -1.25 0.65
C ALA A 506 -2.35 -2.25 0.39
N ALA A 507 -3.41 -1.87 -0.34
CA ALA A 507 -4.51 -2.72 -0.73
C ALA A 507 -4.11 -3.96 -1.56
N PHE A 508 -2.90 -3.96 -2.15
CA PHE A 508 -2.49 -4.98 -3.13
C PHE A 508 -1.47 -6.00 -2.60
N HIS A 509 -1.20 -6.04 -1.29
CA HIS A 509 -0.33 -7.06 -0.69
C HIS A 509 -0.98 -7.67 0.57
N PRO A 510 -0.94 -9.01 0.77
CA PRO A 510 -1.75 -9.72 1.78
C PRO A 510 -1.54 -9.22 3.21
N VAL A 511 -0.31 -8.84 3.57
CA VAL A 511 0.00 -8.35 4.91
C VAL A 511 -0.44 -6.89 5.09
N THR A 512 -0.12 -6.03 4.13
CA THR A 512 -0.38 -4.58 4.26
C THR A 512 -1.84 -4.24 4.04
N ARG A 513 -2.55 -5.01 3.20
CA ARG A 513 -3.99 -4.84 2.91
C ARG A 513 -4.81 -4.85 4.19
N ARG A 514 -4.45 -5.68 5.17
CA ARG A 514 -5.18 -5.81 6.45
C ARG A 514 -5.31 -4.48 7.18
N ARG A 515 -4.35 -3.56 6.99
CA ARG A 515 -4.33 -2.25 7.65
C ARG A 515 -4.77 -1.12 6.72
N THR A 516 -5.54 -1.42 5.67
CA THR A 516 -6.33 -0.42 4.96
C THR A 516 -7.75 -0.37 5.52
N ALA A 517 -8.36 0.81 5.45
CA ALA A 517 -9.70 1.07 5.97
C ALA A 517 -10.76 0.16 5.35
N MET A 518 -10.73 -0.03 4.02
CA MET A 518 -11.73 -0.85 3.32
C MET A 518 -11.64 -2.34 3.69
N ALA A 519 -10.42 -2.88 3.82
CA ALA A 519 -10.24 -4.27 4.23
C ALA A 519 -10.64 -4.47 5.70
N ALA A 520 -10.25 -3.54 6.57
CA ALA A 520 -10.62 -3.55 7.98
C ALA A 520 -12.14 -3.46 8.18
N ALA A 521 -12.84 -2.58 7.45
CA ALA A 521 -14.29 -2.44 7.50
C ALA A 521 -15.00 -3.76 7.14
N LYS A 522 -14.59 -4.40 6.04
CA LYS A 522 -15.13 -5.68 5.59
C LYS A 522 -14.90 -6.80 6.62
N ARG A 523 -13.71 -6.86 7.23
CA ARG A 523 -13.37 -7.86 8.25
C ARG A 523 -14.18 -7.63 9.54
N LEU A 524 -14.29 -6.38 9.97
CA LEU A 524 -15.08 -6.01 11.14
C LEU A 524 -16.55 -6.37 10.94
N GLU A 525 -17.13 -6.09 9.76
CA GLU A 525 -18.50 -6.48 9.44
C GLU A 525 -18.70 -8.00 9.52
N GLY A 526 -17.76 -8.77 8.96
CA GLY A 526 -17.77 -10.23 9.06
C GLY A 526 -17.71 -10.72 10.52
N ARG A 527 -16.89 -10.07 11.36
CA ARG A 527 -16.77 -10.41 12.78
C ARG A 527 -18.06 -10.08 13.54
N LEU A 528 -18.64 -8.90 13.36
CA LEU A 528 -19.87 -8.46 14.02
C LEU A 528 -21.04 -9.44 13.80
N ARG A 529 -21.12 -10.01 12.59
CA ARG A 529 -22.16 -10.99 12.23
C ARG A 529 -21.94 -12.39 12.82
N SER A 530 -20.81 -12.65 13.47
CA SER A 530 -20.48 -13.98 13.99
C SER A 530 -21.08 -14.25 15.37
N ALA A 531 -21.56 -15.48 15.60
CA ALA A 531 -22.08 -15.90 16.91
C ALA A 531 -21.01 -15.86 18.02
N ALA A 532 -19.75 -16.11 17.67
CA ALA A 532 -18.62 -16.00 18.58
C ALA A 532 -18.45 -14.56 19.08
N HIS A 533 -18.56 -13.56 18.19
CA HIS A 533 -18.50 -12.15 18.57
C HIS A 533 -19.67 -11.76 19.47
N ALA A 534 -20.90 -12.14 19.11
CA ALA A 534 -22.08 -11.86 19.92
C ALA A 534 -21.95 -12.42 21.35
N SER A 535 -21.42 -13.64 21.50
CA SER A 535 -21.18 -14.25 22.81
C SER A 535 -20.10 -13.50 23.60
N ALA A 536 -18.96 -13.20 22.96
CA ALA A 536 -17.86 -12.46 23.60
C ALA A 536 -18.27 -11.04 24.00
N TYR A 537 -19.11 -10.38 23.20
CA TYR A 537 -19.66 -9.06 23.50
C TYR A 537 -20.53 -9.09 24.78
N GLU A 538 -21.46 -10.03 24.91
CA GLU A 538 -22.30 -10.12 26.12
C GLU A 538 -21.47 -10.43 27.37
N GLU A 539 -20.44 -11.26 27.25
CA GLU A 539 -19.49 -11.53 28.34
C GLU A 539 -18.72 -10.27 28.76
N GLN A 540 -18.26 -9.46 27.81
CA GLN A 540 -17.56 -8.20 28.11
C GLN A 540 -18.53 -7.15 28.68
N ARG A 541 -19.73 -7.04 28.13
CA ARG A 541 -20.77 -6.15 28.61
C ARG A 541 -21.12 -6.41 30.08
N ALA A 542 -21.18 -7.69 30.49
CA ALA A 542 -21.39 -8.05 31.89
C ALA A 542 -20.24 -7.60 32.84
N ARG A 543 -19.03 -7.35 32.32
CA ARG A 543 -17.89 -6.82 33.09
C ARG A 543 -17.86 -5.29 33.11
N LEU A 544 -18.15 -4.66 31.97
CA LEU A 544 -18.06 -3.21 31.77
C LEU A 544 -19.27 -2.43 32.30
N PHE A 545 -20.35 -3.11 32.69
CA PHE A 545 -21.53 -2.50 33.28
C PHE A 545 -21.79 -3.08 34.67
N ASP A 546 -22.27 -2.23 35.58
CA ASP A 546 -22.65 -2.64 36.91
C ASP A 546 -23.95 -3.47 36.87
N PRO A 547 -23.98 -4.68 37.47
CA PRO A 547 -25.12 -5.58 37.35
C PRO A 547 -26.37 -5.12 38.11
N GLU A 548 -26.24 -4.23 39.10
CA GLU A 548 -27.36 -3.73 39.89
C GLU A 548 -27.95 -2.45 39.30
N THR A 549 -27.08 -1.53 38.86
CA THR A 549 -27.49 -0.20 38.39
C THR A 549 -27.57 -0.07 36.87
N GLY A 550 -26.92 -0.98 36.13
CA GLY A 550 -26.77 -0.89 34.67
C GLY A 550 -25.86 0.26 34.21
N ALA A 551 -25.20 0.95 35.15
CA ALA A 551 -24.29 2.06 34.83
C ALA A 551 -22.96 1.52 34.28
N PRO A 552 -22.31 2.24 33.33
CA PRO A 552 -20.94 1.93 32.92
C PRO A 552 -19.99 1.92 34.12
N ARG A 553 -19.01 1.01 34.10
CA ARG A 553 -17.84 1.04 35.01
C ARG A 553 -16.99 2.30 34.77
N ASP A 554 -16.05 2.55 35.68
CA ASP A 554 -15.10 3.66 35.58
C ASP A 554 -14.22 3.58 34.32
N ASP A 555 -13.70 4.73 33.89
CA ASP A 555 -12.92 4.81 32.65
C ASP A 555 -11.69 3.89 32.66
N ALA A 556 -11.09 3.65 33.83
CA ALA A 556 -9.97 2.72 33.97
C ALA A 556 -10.29 1.30 33.45
N ALA A 557 -11.50 0.80 33.72
CA ALA A 557 -11.95 -0.49 33.17
C ALA A 557 -12.03 -0.45 31.64
N TRP A 558 -12.58 0.62 31.05
CA TRP A 558 -12.73 0.78 29.60
C TRP A 558 -11.39 0.97 28.86
N LEU A 559 -10.43 1.66 29.47
CA LEU A 559 -9.13 1.95 28.87
C LEU A 559 -8.22 0.72 28.86
N SER A 560 -8.28 -0.09 29.92
CA SER A 560 -7.42 -1.27 30.11
C SER A 560 -7.80 -2.48 29.27
N GLU A 561 -9.07 -2.58 28.84
CA GLU A 561 -9.56 -3.68 28.01
C GLU A 561 -9.53 -3.37 26.50
N ARG A 562 -9.41 -4.43 25.69
CA ARG A 562 -9.70 -4.39 24.24
C ARG A 562 -11.22 -4.46 24.06
N LEU A 563 -11.83 -3.32 23.72
CA LEU A 563 -13.29 -3.21 23.65
C LEU A 563 -13.89 -3.90 22.41
N LEU A 564 -15.05 -4.51 22.59
CA LEU A 564 -15.82 -5.17 21.55
C LEU A 564 -17.07 -4.34 21.24
N PRO A 565 -17.28 -3.95 19.97
CA PRO A 565 -18.49 -3.24 19.56
C PRO A 565 -19.72 -4.13 19.65
N ALA A 566 -20.88 -3.51 19.86
CA ALA A 566 -22.16 -4.20 19.82
C ALA A 566 -22.39 -4.87 18.45
N PRO A 567 -23.04 -6.05 18.38
CA PRO A 567 -23.30 -6.74 17.11
C PRO A 567 -24.10 -5.91 16.08
N ASP A 568 -24.84 -4.89 16.54
CA ASP A 568 -25.65 -3.97 15.74
C ASP A 568 -24.96 -2.61 15.46
N ALA A 569 -23.71 -2.43 15.90
CA ALA A 569 -22.92 -1.23 15.57
C ALA A 569 -22.84 -1.00 14.05
N ARG A 570 -22.90 0.28 13.65
CA ARG A 570 -22.93 0.69 12.24
C ARG A 570 -21.52 0.92 11.73
N ILE A 571 -21.16 0.26 10.62
CA ILE A 571 -19.86 0.43 9.96
C ILE A 571 -20.01 1.49 8.86
N ARG A 572 -19.49 2.68 9.14
CA ARG A 572 -19.51 3.84 8.25
C ARG A 572 -18.09 4.36 8.04
N VAL A 573 -17.45 3.92 6.96
CA VAL A 573 -16.01 4.10 6.74
C VAL A 573 -15.73 4.68 5.37
N TYR A 574 -14.91 5.72 5.35
CA TYR A 574 -14.47 6.43 4.17
C TYR A 574 -12.95 6.43 4.12
N ALA A 575 -12.38 6.19 2.94
CA ALA A 575 -10.94 6.31 2.72
C ALA A 575 -10.65 7.20 1.53
N THR A 576 -9.69 8.10 1.69
CA THR A 576 -9.29 9.04 0.63
C THR A 576 -7.85 8.79 0.23
N GLN A 577 -7.62 8.55 -1.06
CA GLN A 577 -6.30 8.13 -1.55
C GLN A 577 -5.77 9.08 -2.61
N SER A 578 -4.49 9.42 -2.53
CA SER A 578 -3.77 10.18 -3.57
C SER A 578 -3.14 9.17 -4.51
N THR A 579 -3.92 8.71 -5.49
CA THR A 579 -3.44 7.72 -6.47
C THR A 579 -2.15 8.18 -7.13
N HIS A 580 -2.00 9.46 -7.44
CA HIS A 580 -0.78 10.02 -8.05
C HIS A 580 0.47 10.07 -7.15
N LYS A 581 0.35 9.83 -5.83
CA LYS A 581 1.49 9.81 -4.90
C LYS A 581 2.08 8.42 -4.77
N THR A 582 1.21 7.41 -4.75
CA THR A 582 1.54 6.05 -4.30
C THR A 582 1.27 4.98 -5.35
N LEU A 583 0.49 5.31 -6.38
CA LEU A 583 0.14 4.47 -7.52
C LEU A 583 0.37 5.25 -8.83
N THR A 584 0.00 4.65 -9.95
CA THR A 584 0.15 5.26 -11.28
C THR A 584 -1.06 6.13 -11.60
N ALA A 585 -0.91 7.45 -11.52
CA ALA A 585 -1.88 8.43 -12.03
C ALA A 585 -1.20 9.79 -12.28
N LEU A 586 -1.82 10.63 -13.12
CA LEU A 586 -1.40 12.03 -13.26
C LEU A 586 -1.66 12.79 -11.96
N ARG A 587 -0.86 13.84 -11.70
CA ARG A 587 -1.04 14.73 -10.53
C ARG A 587 -2.48 15.21 -10.43
N GLN A 588 -2.96 15.36 -9.19
CA GLN A 588 -4.36 15.60 -8.82
C GLN A 588 -5.30 14.39 -8.97
N GLY A 589 -4.88 13.27 -9.59
CA GLY A 589 -5.65 12.03 -9.58
C GLY A 589 -5.81 11.48 -8.15
N SER A 590 -7.05 11.29 -7.71
CA SER A 590 -7.39 10.78 -6.39
C SER A 590 -8.67 9.94 -6.44
N MET A 591 -8.86 9.07 -5.45
CA MET A 591 -10.06 8.26 -5.28
C MET A 591 -10.62 8.43 -3.87
N ILE A 592 -11.96 8.40 -3.77
CA ILE A 592 -12.68 8.23 -2.49
C ILE A 592 -13.28 6.83 -2.50
N HIS A 593 -13.01 6.04 -1.47
CA HIS A 593 -13.58 4.73 -1.26
C HIS A 593 -14.58 4.77 -0.12
N VAL A 594 -15.74 4.16 -0.32
CA VAL A 594 -16.86 4.19 0.62
C VAL A 594 -17.24 2.78 1.02
N TYR A 595 -17.30 2.55 2.33
CA TYR A 595 -17.86 1.37 2.98
C TYR A 595 -18.83 1.85 4.07
N ASP A 596 -20.01 2.28 3.65
CA ASP A 596 -21.05 2.80 4.54
C ASP A 596 -22.31 1.94 4.44
N GLN A 597 -22.72 1.35 5.57
CA GLN A 597 -23.93 0.52 5.68
C GLN A 597 -25.23 1.33 5.62
N ASP A 598 -25.17 2.64 5.89
CA ASP A 598 -26.27 3.61 5.87
C ASP A 598 -26.25 4.50 4.61
N TRP A 599 -25.39 4.20 3.63
CA TRP A 599 -25.23 4.98 2.41
C TRP A 599 -26.54 5.41 1.75
N ALA A 600 -27.43 4.45 1.47
CA ALA A 600 -28.66 4.70 0.71
C ALA A 600 -29.72 5.48 1.51
N LEU A 601 -29.63 5.47 2.84
CA LEU A 601 -30.60 6.11 3.73
C LEU A 601 -30.15 7.51 4.15
N GLU A 602 -28.85 7.70 4.39
CA GLU A 602 -28.33 8.92 5.02
C GLU A 602 -27.35 9.69 4.14
N ALA A 603 -26.40 9.02 3.47
CA ALA A 603 -25.23 9.71 2.91
C ALA A 603 -25.32 10.02 1.41
N GLU A 604 -26.05 9.22 0.62
CA GLU A 604 -25.95 9.24 -0.86
C GLU A 604 -26.23 10.63 -1.45
N TYR A 605 -27.34 11.26 -1.08
CA TYR A 605 -27.72 12.56 -1.62
C TYR A 605 -26.72 13.66 -1.21
N ALA A 606 -26.42 13.79 0.08
CA ALA A 606 -25.47 14.77 0.59
C ALA A 606 -24.07 14.59 -0.01
N PHE A 607 -23.64 13.35 -0.21
CA PHE A 607 -22.36 13.04 -0.83
C PHE A 607 -22.32 13.44 -2.31
N HIS A 608 -23.37 13.16 -3.07
CA HIS A 608 -23.45 13.61 -4.46
C HIS A 608 -23.41 15.14 -4.59
N GLU A 609 -24.12 15.86 -3.73
CA GLU A 609 -24.09 17.35 -3.69
C GLU A 609 -22.70 17.89 -3.29
N ALA A 610 -22.06 17.30 -2.27
CA ALA A 610 -20.70 17.66 -1.87
C ALA A 610 -19.69 17.36 -2.99
N PHE A 611 -19.84 16.23 -3.69
CA PHE A 611 -19.00 15.87 -4.82
C PHE A 611 -19.13 16.89 -5.96
N MET A 612 -20.36 17.32 -6.29
CA MET A 612 -20.60 18.35 -7.31
C MET A 612 -20.08 19.73 -6.87
N THR A 613 -20.22 20.09 -5.59
CA THR A 613 -19.72 21.37 -5.04
C THR A 613 -18.22 21.55 -5.26
N HIS A 614 -17.47 20.44 -5.18
CA HIS A 614 -16.02 20.45 -5.23
C HIS A 614 -15.41 20.00 -6.56
N THR A 615 -16.23 19.54 -7.51
CA THR A 615 -15.79 19.03 -8.80
C THR A 615 -16.12 20.02 -9.91
N SER A 616 -15.13 20.31 -10.76
CA SER A 616 -15.34 21.15 -11.94
C SER A 616 -16.41 20.55 -12.87
N THR A 617 -17.27 21.39 -13.43
CA THR A 617 -18.20 21.00 -14.51
C THR A 617 -17.48 20.62 -15.81
N SER A 618 -16.19 20.95 -15.91
CA SER A 618 -15.27 20.57 -16.99
C SER A 618 -14.07 19.83 -16.39
N PRO A 619 -14.23 18.56 -15.97
CA PRO A 619 -13.15 17.80 -15.34
C PRO A 619 -12.09 17.39 -16.36
N ASN A 620 -10.85 17.23 -15.90
CA ASN A 620 -9.75 16.79 -16.78
C ASN A 620 -9.84 15.29 -17.06
N TYR A 621 -10.16 14.95 -18.32
CA TYR A 621 -10.32 13.56 -18.75
C TYR A 621 -9.00 12.78 -18.79
N GLN A 622 -7.85 13.42 -18.97
CA GLN A 622 -6.56 12.73 -18.92
C GLN A 622 -6.25 12.23 -17.51
N ILE A 623 -6.63 12.99 -16.48
CA ILE A 623 -6.52 12.57 -15.09
C ILE A 623 -7.42 11.35 -14.83
N LEU A 624 -8.69 11.41 -15.23
CA LEU A 624 -9.62 10.29 -15.10
C LEU A 624 -9.14 9.03 -15.85
N ALA A 625 -8.62 9.19 -17.06
CA ALA A 625 -8.05 8.08 -17.84
C ALA A 625 -6.86 7.45 -17.14
N SER A 626 -5.99 8.27 -16.52
CA SER A 626 -4.85 7.78 -15.75
C SER A 626 -5.28 7.01 -14.50
N LEU A 627 -6.40 7.37 -13.87
CA LEU A 627 -6.97 6.63 -12.72
C LEU A 627 -7.50 5.26 -13.14
N ASP A 628 -8.18 5.18 -14.29
CA ASP A 628 -8.68 3.91 -14.86
C ASP A 628 -7.53 2.97 -15.25
N LEU A 629 -6.48 3.51 -15.88
CA LEU A 629 -5.25 2.80 -16.20
C LEU A 629 -4.48 2.36 -14.95
N GLY A 630 -4.36 3.23 -13.96
CA GLY A 630 -3.73 2.91 -12.67
C GLY A 630 -4.44 1.77 -11.97
N ARG A 631 -5.79 1.77 -11.98
CA ARG A 631 -6.60 0.66 -11.49
C ARG A 631 -6.32 -0.64 -12.25
N ARG A 632 -6.11 -0.60 -13.57
CA ARG A 632 -5.71 -1.78 -14.35
C ARG A 632 -4.40 -2.35 -13.88
N GLN A 633 -3.41 -1.48 -13.71
CA GLN A 633 -2.09 -1.90 -13.30
C GLN A 633 -2.13 -2.63 -11.96
N VAL A 634 -2.77 -2.06 -10.95
CA VAL A 634 -2.79 -2.66 -9.61
C VAL A 634 -3.57 -3.98 -9.54
N GLU A 635 -4.57 -4.17 -10.39
CA GLU A 635 -5.34 -5.43 -10.48
C GLU A 635 -4.58 -6.57 -11.14
N LEU A 636 -3.59 -6.26 -12.00
CA LEU A 636 -2.79 -7.27 -12.71
C LEU A 636 -1.39 -7.44 -12.11
N GLU A 637 -0.80 -6.35 -11.61
CA GLU A 637 0.61 -6.27 -11.19
C GLU A 637 0.76 -5.80 -9.74
N GLY A 638 -0.31 -5.41 -9.05
CA GLY A 638 -0.23 -4.75 -7.74
C GLY A 638 0.53 -5.55 -6.68
N PHE A 639 0.26 -6.86 -6.59
CA PHE A 639 0.99 -7.73 -5.67
C PHE A 639 2.50 -7.74 -5.94
N GLU A 640 2.91 -7.85 -7.20
CA GLU A 640 4.32 -7.80 -7.58
C GLU A 640 4.96 -6.47 -7.23
N LEU A 641 4.32 -5.38 -7.65
CA LEU A 641 4.84 -4.03 -7.52
C LEU A 641 5.06 -3.65 -6.04
N VAL A 642 4.10 -4.00 -5.17
CA VAL A 642 4.19 -3.74 -3.74
C VAL A 642 5.24 -4.65 -3.10
N GLN A 643 5.27 -5.95 -3.41
CA GLN A 643 6.31 -6.86 -2.89
C GLN A 643 7.71 -6.37 -3.26
N ARG A 644 7.92 -5.98 -4.53
CA ARG A 644 9.19 -5.42 -5.01
C ARG A 644 9.56 -4.14 -4.26
N GLN A 645 8.61 -3.22 -4.06
CA GLN A 645 8.83 -1.98 -3.31
C GLN A 645 9.33 -2.25 -1.88
N LEU A 646 8.71 -3.21 -1.16
CA LEU A 646 9.06 -3.59 0.20
C LEU A 646 10.44 -4.28 0.26
N ASP A 647 10.74 -5.17 -0.68
CA ASP A 647 12.02 -5.86 -0.78
C ASP A 647 13.18 -4.90 -1.07
N LEU A 648 12.96 -3.91 -1.94
CA LEU A 648 13.94 -2.88 -2.27
C LEU A 648 14.24 -1.97 -1.08
N ALA A 649 13.22 -1.59 -0.31
CA ALA A 649 13.41 -0.79 0.88
C ALA A 649 14.19 -1.54 1.98
N THR A 650 13.84 -2.81 2.20
CA THR A 650 14.56 -3.70 3.11
C THR A 650 16.02 -3.85 2.67
N SER A 651 16.28 -3.93 1.36
CA SER A 651 17.64 -4.01 0.81
C SER A 651 18.45 -2.74 1.09
N LEU A 652 17.85 -1.55 0.91
CA LEU A 652 18.48 -0.28 1.25
C LEU A 652 18.83 -0.23 2.74
N ALA A 653 17.86 -0.54 3.61
CA ALA A 653 18.06 -0.54 5.05
C ALA A 653 19.18 -1.51 5.49
N GLN A 654 19.20 -2.72 4.93
CA GLN A 654 20.26 -3.71 5.18
C GLN A 654 21.63 -3.23 4.68
N ALA A 655 21.69 -2.60 3.50
CA ALA A 655 22.94 -2.09 2.95
C ALA A 655 23.56 -1.02 3.86
N VAL A 656 22.76 -0.08 4.35
CA VAL A 656 23.21 0.95 5.31
C VAL A 656 23.68 0.30 6.62
N ALA A 657 22.92 -0.65 7.16
CA ALA A 657 23.24 -1.29 8.43
C ALA A 657 24.49 -2.20 8.39
N ARG A 658 24.74 -2.88 7.27
CA ARG A 658 25.85 -3.85 7.13
C ARG A 658 27.15 -3.24 6.62
N HIS A 659 27.07 -2.20 5.79
CA HIS A 659 28.26 -1.62 5.18
C HIS A 659 29.15 -0.97 6.26
N PRO A 660 30.43 -1.36 6.40
CA PRO A 660 31.30 -0.93 7.50
C PRO A 660 31.42 0.59 7.65
N LEU A 661 31.47 1.29 6.52
CA LEU A 661 31.49 2.75 6.46
C LEU A 661 30.13 3.38 6.76
N LEU A 662 29.05 2.97 6.04
CA LEU A 662 27.72 3.59 6.20
C LEU A 662 27.22 3.52 7.63
N ARG A 663 27.32 2.37 8.31
CA ARG A 663 26.83 2.21 9.69
C ARG A 663 27.52 3.12 10.72
N ARG A 664 28.70 3.66 10.40
CA ARG A 664 29.42 4.62 11.24
C ARG A 664 28.89 6.04 11.04
N THR A 665 28.42 6.35 9.83
CA THR A 665 27.94 7.69 9.44
C THR A 665 26.41 7.84 9.54
N PHE A 666 25.66 6.78 9.27
CA PHE A 666 24.20 6.77 9.16
C PHE A 666 23.61 5.66 10.03
N ARG A 667 22.41 5.91 10.57
CA ARG A 667 21.60 4.89 11.26
C ARG A 667 20.21 4.86 10.65
N VAL A 668 19.73 3.67 10.28
CA VAL A 668 18.33 3.49 9.89
C VAL A 668 17.49 3.43 11.16
N LEU A 669 16.45 4.27 11.26
CA LEU A 669 15.50 4.22 12.35
C LEU A 669 14.52 3.06 12.12
N THR A 670 14.20 2.34 13.19
CA THR A 670 13.45 1.09 13.18
C THR A 670 12.16 1.21 13.97
N ALA A 671 11.34 0.15 14.03
CA ALA A 671 10.14 0.14 14.86
C ALA A 671 10.44 0.42 16.34
N HIS A 672 11.62 0.05 16.85
CA HIS A 672 12.01 0.34 18.22
C HIS A 672 12.29 1.83 18.47
N ASP A 673 12.66 2.58 17.44
CA ASP A 673 12.94 4.01 17.53
C ASP A 673 11.67 4.84 17.28
N LEU A 674 10.75 4.34 16.43
CA LEU A 674 9.58 5.08 15.96
C LEU A 674 8.26 4.70 16.67
N VAL A 675 8.20 3.53 17.31
CA VAL A 675 7.01 3.02 18.02
C VAL A 675 7.39 2.67 19.47
N PRO A 676 6.86 3.40 20.46
CA PRO A 676 7.02 3.09 21.88
C PRO A 676 6.65 1.64 22.22
N ALA A 677 7.33 1.07 23.21
CA ALA A 677 7.16 -0.34 23.59
C ALA A 677 5.72 -0.71 23.98
N ASP A 678 4.97 0.23 24.57
CA ASP A 678 3.59 0.00 25.00
C ASP A 678 2.61 -0.22 23.84
N TYR A 679 3.00 0.14 22.61
CA TYR A 679 2.17 0.03 21.41
C TYR A 679 2.58 -1.10 20.46
N ARG A 680 3.52 -1.95 20.88
CA ARG A 680 4.00 -3.09 20.10
C ARG A 680 4.25 -4.31 20.98
N GLU A 681 3.74 -5.45 20.55
CA GLU A 681 4.03 -6.76 21.14
C GLU A 681 5.28 -7.37 20.51
N SER A 682 5.55 -7.03 19.24
CA SER A 682 6.73 -7.49 18.51
C SER A 682 8.04 -6.98 19.10
N SER A 683 8.99 -7.91 19.25
CA SER A 683 10.35 -7.63 19.71
C SER A 683 11.34 -7.39 18.57
N ARG A 684 10.90 -7.44 17.31
CA ARG A 684 11.77 -7.31 16.13
C ARG A 684 11.80 -5.86 15.64
N PRO A 685 13.00 -5.24 15.48
CA PRO A 685 13.08 -3.85 15.06
C PRO A 685 12.67 -3.63 13.59
N MET A 686 12.92 -4.62 12.72
CA MET A 686 12.49 -4.61 11.32
C MET A 686 11.94 -5.99 10.96
N PRO A 687 10.65 -6.27 11.24
CA PRO A 687 10.08 -7.62 11.07
C PRO A 687 10.29 -8.23 9.69
N LEU A 688 10.05 -7.48 8.60
CA LEU A 688 10.22 -7.98 7.22
C LEU A 688 11.66 -8.39 6.90
N ARG A 689 12.66 -7.81 7.57
CA ARG A 689 14.07 -8.21 7.42
C ARG A 689 14.30 -9.66 7.85
N ASP A 690 13.53 -10.11 8.83
CA ASP A 690 13.66 -11.43 9.46
C ASP A 690 12.69 -12.45 8.85
N GLY A 691 11.70 -12.00 8.07
CA GLY A 691 10.81 -12.85 7.26
C GLY A 691 9.44 -12.23 7.01
N LEU A 692 8.70 -12.74 6.02
CA LEU A 692 7.31 -12.36 5.78
C LEU A 692 6.42 -12.76 6.96
N ALA A 693 6.67 -13.92 7.59
CA ALA A 693 5.89 -14.39 8.73
C ALA A 693 6.05 -13.46 9.95
N GLU A 694 7.27 -12.99 10.22
CA GLU A 694 7.52 -12.04 11.31
C GLU A 694 6.86 -10.69 11.04
N MET A 695 6.91 -10.19 9.79
CA MET A 695 6.13 -9.01 9.40
C MET A 695 4.64 -9.23 9.62
N TRP A 696 4.13 -10.40 9.23
CA TRP A 696 2.72 -10.69 9.36
C TRP A 696 2.24 -10.64 10.80
N ARG A 697 2.94 -11.31 11.74
CA ARG A 697 2.58 -11.30 13.16
C ARG A 697 2.57 -9.89 13.74
N ALA A 698 3.63 -9.11 13.49
CA ALA A 698 3.68 -7.71 13.92
C ALA A 698 2.49 -6.90 13.36
N TRP A 699 2.14 -7.11 12.09
CA TRP A 699 1.00 -6.45 11.45
C TRP A 699 -0.37 -6.98 11.88
N ASP A 700 -0.47 -8.06 12.66
CA ASP A 700 -1.73 -8.54 13.23
C ASP A 700 -1.91 -8.12 14.69
N ASP A 701 -0.81 -8.11 15.44
CA ASP A 701 -0.84 -7.96 16.90
C ASP A 701 -0.54 -6.52 17.37
N ASP A 702 0.44 -5.84 16.75
CA ASP A 702 0.91 -4.53 17.24
C ASP A 702 -0.14 -3.43 17.01
N GLU A 703 -0.26 -2.46 17.92
CA GLU A 703 -1.14 -1.31 17.72
C GLU A 703 -0.64 -0.44 16.55
N PHE A 704 0.67 -0.20 16.51
CA PHE A 704 1.34 0.48 15.41
C PHE A 704 2.47 -0.36 14.82
N VAL A 705 2.60 -0.29 13.49
CA VAL A 705 3.73 -0.87 12.75
C VAL A 705 4.38 0.19 11.86
N VAL A 706 5.61 -0.07 11.43
CA VAL A 706 6.31 0.81 10.47
C VAL A 706 6.25 0.18 9.07
N ASP A 707 5.77 0.95 8.09
CA ASP A 707 5.79 0.64 6.67
C ASP A 707 7.25 0.51 6.20
N PRO A 708 7.70 -0.69 5.77
CA PRO A 708 9.08 -0.91 5.36
C PRO A 708 9.52 -0.02 4.19
N SER A 709 8.59 0.47 3.36
CA SER A 709 8.90 1.36 2.24
C SER A 709 9.30 2.78 2.64
N ARG A 710 9.16 3.13 3.93
CA ARG A 710 9.55 4.41 4.53
C ARG A 710 10.84 4.24 5.31
N VAL A 711 11.97 4.49 4.65
CA VAL A 711 13.30 4.33 5.23
C VAL A 711 13.81 5.66 5.78
N THR A 712 13.57 5.90 7.07
CA THR A 712 14.10 7.06 7.78
C THR A 712 15.55 6.81 8.20
N ILE A 713 16.46 7.65 7.71
CA ILE A 713 17.89 7.60 8.05
C ILE A 713 18.22 8.78 8.94
N GLU A 714 18.72 8.50 10.12
CA GLU A 714 19.36 9.47 11.01
C GLU A 714 20.75 9.84 10.46
N ILE A 715 20.99 11.15 10.40
CA ILE A 715 22.21 11.77 9.86
C ILE A 715 23.01 12.54 10.91
N THR A 716 22.65 12.48 12.20
CA THR A 716 23.30 13.22 13.30
C THR A 716 24.84 13.12 13.26
N ARG A 717 25.38 11.93 12.96
CA ARG A 717 26.84 11.67 12.94
C ARG A 717 27.59 12.34 11.79
N THR A 718 26.88 12.90 10.82
CA THR A 718 27.45 13.70 9.73
C THR A 718 27.86 15.10 10.20
N GLY A 719 27.23 15.62 11.27
CA GLY A 719 27.39 17.01 11.72
C GLY A 719 26.72 18.04 10.81
N VAL A 720 25.87 17.59 9.89
CA VAL A 720 25.14 18.43 8.94
C VAL A 720 23.64 18.34 9.24
N ASP A 721 22.95 19.47 9.21
CA ASP A 721 21.49 19.52 9.36
C ASP A 721 20.76 18.97 8.12
N GLY A 722 19.51 18.56 8.29
CA GLY A 722 18.73 17.93 7.22
C GLY A 722 18.43 18.83 6.03
N ASP A 723 18.29 20.15 6.21
CA ASP A 723 18.07 21.10 5.09
C ASP A 723 19.32 21.16 4.19
N THR A 724 20.48 21.32 4.81
CA THR A 724 21.77 21.30 4.14
C THR A 724 22.04 19.95 3.49
N PHE A 725 21.78 18.84 4.18
CA PHE A 725 21.96 17.49 3.64
C PHE A 725 21.08 17.26 2.39
N LYS A 726 19.82 17.67 2.45
CA LYS A 726 18.87 17.56 1.32
C LYS A 726 19.32 18.38 0.13
N HIS A 727 19.50 19.69 0.30
CA HIS A 727 19.72 20.59 -0.82
C HIS A 727 21.14 20.47 -1.37
N GLN A 728 22.15 20.66 -0.52
CA GLN A 728 23.54 20.78 -0.98
C GLN A 728 24.16 19.42 -1.30
N TYR A 729 23.88 18.39 -0.49
CA TYR A 729 24.53 17.09 -0.64
C TYR A 729 23.74 16.14 -1.54
N LEU A 730 22.42 16.05 -1.44
CA LEU A 730 21.64 15.13 -2.27
C LEU A 730 21.19 15.75 -3.60
N MET A 731 20.46 16.87 -3.56
CA MET A 731 19.82 17.45 -4.75
C MET A 731 20.85 18.10 -5.69
N ASP A 732 21.67 19.03 -5.20
CA ASP A 732 22.56 19.82 -6.04
C ASP A 732 23.75 19.01 -6.60
N GLN A 733 24.29 18.08 -5.79
CA GLN A 733 25.47 17.30 -6.20
C GLN A 733 25.13 16.01 -6.94
N TYR A 734 24.03 15.34 -6.59
CA TYR A 734 23.71 14.00 -7.11
C TYR A 734 22.31 13.90 -7.73
N GLY A 735 21.53 14.99 -7.76
CA GLY A 735 20.18 14.96 -8.33
C GLY A 735 19.19 14.06 -7.58
N ILE A 736 19.46 13.73 -6.31
CA ILE A 736 18.60 12.88 -5.49
C ILE A 736 17.57 13.75 -4.77
N GLN A 737 16.30 13.56 -5.10
CA GLN A 737 15.19 14.27 -4.46
C GLN A 737 14.66 13.47 -3.27
N VAL A 738 14.45 14.16 -2.15
CA VAL A 738 13.83 13.61 -0.94
C VAL A 738 12.66 14.47 -0.50
N ASN A 739 11.58 13.83 -0.07
CA ASN A 739 10.32 14.51 0.24
C ASN A 739 10.40 15.25 1.58
N LYS A 740 10.97 14.61 2.60
CA LYS A 740 11.00 15.12 3.97
C LYS A 740 12.37 14.92 4.62
N THR A 741 12.76 15.94 5.38
CA THR A 741 13.87 15.93 6.33
C THR A 741 13.37 16.50 7.65
N SER A 742 13.96 16.07 8.77
CA SER A 742 13.97 16.86 10.02
C SER A 742 15.34 17.51 10.18
N ARG A 743 15.67 18.06 11.36
CA ARG A 743 17.02 18.57 11.63
C ARG A 743 18.08 17.47 11.49
N ASN A 744 17.77 16.26 11.93
CA ASN A 744 18.74 15.16 12.04
C ASN A 744 18.31 13.86 11.32
N THR A 745 17.22 13.88 10.55
CA THR A 745 16.76 12.73 9.76
C THR A 745 16.44 13.09 8.32
N VAL A 746 16.55 12.09 7.44
CA VAL A 746 16.13 12.14 6.03
C VAL A 746 15.26 10.93 5.74
N LEU A 747 14.07 11.15 5.19
CA LEU A 747 13.17 10.06 4.79
C LEU A 747 13.35 9.72 3.31
N PHE A 748 13.78 8.49 3.04
CA PHE A 748 13.77 7.89 1.71
C PHE A 748 12.54 7.00 1.55
N MET A 749 11.86 7.14 0.42
CA MET A 749 10.66 6.36 0.11
C MET A 749 10.90 5.51 -1.13
N THR A 750 10.67 4.20 -1.02
CA THR A 750 10.49 3.38 -2.22
C THR A 750 9.03 3.42 -2.65
N ASN A 751 8.79 3.35 -3.96
CA ASN A 751 7.47 3.28 -4.56
C ASN A 751 7.42 2.18 -5.63
N ILE A 752 6.24 1.90 -6.17
CA ILE A 752 6.04 0.88 -7.22
C ILE A 752 6.85 1.10 -8.51
N GLY A 753 7.36 2.33 -8.74
CA GLY A 753 8.23 2.67 -9.87
C GLY A 753 9.73 2.65 -9.53
N THR A 754 10.11 2.35 -8.29
CA THR A 754 11.50 2.36 -7.85
C THR A 754 12.24 1.15 -8.41
N SER A 755 13.38 1.38 -9.06
CA SER A 755 14.18 0.31 -9.67
C SER A 755 15.35 -0.12 -8.78
N ARG A 756 15.88 -1.33 -9.01
CA ARG A 756 17.12 -1.80 -8.36
C ARG A 756 18.29 -0.85 -8.62
N SER A 757 18.39 -0.30 -9.82
CA SER A 757 19.45 0.65 -10.19
C SER A 757 19.36 1.94 -9.39
N ALA A 758 18.15 2.45 -9.11
CA ALA A 758 17.97 3.62 -8.27
C ALA A 758 18.44 3.38 -6.82
N ILE A 759 18.13 2.20 -6.25
CA ILE A 759 18.61 1.81 -4.91
C ILE A 759 20.14 1.67 -4.90
N ALA A 760 20.72 1.02 -5.91
CA ALA A 760 22.17 0.88 -6.03
C ALA A 760 22.87 2.25 -6.13
N TYR A 761 22.33 3.17 -6.93
CA TYR A 761 22.82 4.53 -7.06
C TYR A 761 22.74 5.29 -5.73
N LEU A 762 21.63 5.18 -5.00
CA LEU A 762 21.50 5.81 -3.68
C LEU A 762 22.53 5.26 -2.69
N ILE A 763 22.74 3.94 -2.64
CA ILE A 763 23.76 3.33 -1.78
C ILE A 763 25.15 3.84 -2.15
N GLU A 764 25.48 3.89 -3.45
CA GLU A 764 26.76 4.44 -3.94
C GLU A 764 26.97 5.89 -3.49
N VAL A 765 25.94 6.74 -3.62
CA VAL A 765 25.99 8.14 -3.16
C VAL A 765 26.18 8.23 -1.65
N LEU A 766 25.45 7.44 -0.86
CA LEU A 766 25.63 7.40 0.59
C LEU A 766 27.06 6.97 0.97
N VAL A 767 27.67 6.03 0.24
CA VAL A 767 29.08 5.63 0.46
C VAL A 767 30.02 6.80 0.14
N LYS A 768 29.85 7.47 -1.01
CA LYS A 768 30.64 8.65 -1.39
C LYS A 768 30.54 9.77 -0.35
N LEU A 769 29.34 10.03 0.14
CA LEU A 769 29.09 11.02 1.20
C LEU A 769 29.76 10.61 2.51
N ALA A 770 29.63 9.36 2.94
CA ALA A 770 30.28 8.88 4.15
C ALA A 770 31.82 8.99 4.07
N GLN A 771 32.43 8.67 2.92
CA GLN A 771 33.87 8.86 2.68
C GLN A 771 34.27 10.33 2.73
N ARG A 772 33.42 11.23 2.22
CA ARG A 772 33.65 12.66 2.29
C ARG A 772 33.61 13.16 3.73
N PHE A 773 32.57 12.82 4.49
CA PHE A 773 32.45 13.24 5.90
C PHE A 773 33.58 12.71 6.77
N GLU A 774 34.05 11.46 6.56
CA GLU A 774 35.23 10.96 7.27
C GLU A 774 36.50 11.75 6.91
N ARG A 775 36.74 12.04 5.62
CA ARG A 775 37.89 12.84 5.17
C ARG A 775 37.86 14.25 5.72
N ASP A 776 36.73 14.92 5.63
CA ASP A 776 36.56 16.30 6.10
C ASP A 776 36.79 16.36 7.62
N ARG A 777 36.29 15.39 8.38
CA ARG A 777 36.56 15.32 9.84
C ARG A 777 38.03 15.12 10.18
N VAL A 778 38.73 14.23 9.48
CA VAL A 778 40.18 14.03 9.67
C VAL A 778 40.96 15.30 9.31
N ALA A 779 40.61 15.96 8.20
CA ALA A 779 41.28 17.17 7.74
C ALA A 779 41.12 18.36 8.72
N HIS A 780 39.97 18.47 9.38
CA HIS A 780 39.67 19.56 10.32
C HIS A 780 40.01 19.20 11.79
N GLY A 781 40.61 18.04 12.05
CA GLY A 781 40.95 17.61 13.42
C GLY A 781 39.73 17.48 14.35
N LEU A 782 38.54 17.27 13.78
CA LEU A 782 37.29 17.21 14.54
C LEU A 782 37.23 15.89 15.32
N PRO A 783 36.83 15.91 16.62
CA PRO A 783 36.71 14.69 17.40
C PRO A 783 35.69 13.71 16.80
N PRO A 784 35.66 12.44 17.26
CA PRO A 784 34.47 11.61 17.20
C PRO A 784 33.23 12.46 17.57
N VAL A 785 32.33 12.78 16.64
CA VAL A 785 31.03 13.42 16.96
C VAL A 785 30.42 12.57 18.07
N ALA A 786 30.36 13.15 19.27
CA ALA A 786 29.67 12.55 20.39
C ALA A 786 28.21 12.35 19.96
N SER A 787 27.56 11.29 20.46
CA SER A 787 26.15 11.02 20.16
C SER A 787 25.19 12.08 20.70
N ASP A 788 25.71 13.08 21.40
CA ASP A 788 24.92 14.12 22.05
C ASP A 788 24.45 15.08 20.97
N ALA A 789 23.34 14.71 20.34
CA ALA A 789 22.52 15.63 19.58
C ALA A 789 22.25 16.85 20.48
N GLU A 790 22.32 18.06 19.91
CA GLU A 790 21.70 19.20 20.59
C GLU A 790 20.26 18.81 20.94
N GLU A 791 19.91 18.95 22.21
CA GLU A 791 18.61 18.56 22.74
C GLU A 791 17.54 19.39 22.02
N MET A 792 16.72 18.73 21.19
CA MET A 792 15.62 19.41 20.49
C MET A 792 14.57 19.83 21.53
N PRO A 793 13.96 21.02 21.39
CA PRO A 793 12.86 21.38 22.27
C PRO A 793 11.74 20.33 22.15
N PRO A 794 11.08 19.97 23.26
CA PRO A 794 9.99 19.03 23.21
C PRO A 794 8.90 19.54 22.28
N LEU A 795 8.26 18.62 21.57
CA LEU A 795 7.13 18.95 20.71
C LEU A 795 5.96 19.47 21.57
N PRO A 796 5.51 20.73 21.39
CA PRO A 796 4.54 21.33 22.29
C PRO A 796 3.10 20.95 21.92
N ASP A 797 2.19 21.01 22.90
CA ASP A 797 0.75 20.87 22.64
C ASP A 797 0.25 22.09 21.87
N PHE A 798 -0.29 21.84 20.68
CA PHE A 798 -0.76 22.86 19.77
C PHE A 798 -2.28 23.04 19.76
N SER A 799 -3.02 22.30 20.59
CA SER A 799 -4.42 22.01 20.33
C SER A 799 -5.43 22.92 21.04
N ALA A 800 -4.99 23.69 22.03
CA ALA A 800 -5.87 24.55 22.81
C ALA A 800 -6.48 25.71 21.98
N PHE A 801 -7.81 25.78 21.97
CA PHE A 801 -8.55 26.94 21.46
C PHE A 801 -8.70 28.01 22.55
N ALA A 802 -8.62 29.27 22.15
CA ALA A 802 -8.87 30.39 23.06
C ALA A 802 -10.34 30.36 23.54
N PRO A 803 -10.65 30.86 24.75
CA PRO A 803 -12.01 30.80 25.31
C PRO A 803 -13.13 31.36 24.43
N ALA A 804 -12.81 32.33 23.56
CA ALA A 804 -13.77 32.91 22.60
C ALA A 804 -14.18 31.95 21.47
N TYR A 805 -13.37 30.93 21.20
CA TYR A 805 -13.58 29.94 20.14
C TYR A 805 -13.71 28.51 20.68
N ALA A 806 -13.50 28.28 21.98
CA ALA A 806 -13.76 27.01 22.64
C ALA A 806 -15.26 26.87 23.00
N HIS A 807 -15.77 25.64 23.03
CA HIS A 807 -17.17 25.39 23.38
C HIS A 807 -17.33 24.66 24.73
N GLY A 808 -17.95 25.36 25.69
CA GLY A 808 -18.17 24.83 27.04
C GLY A 808 -16.87 24.72 27.85
N SER A 809 -17.00 24.40 29.14
CA SER A 809 -15.84 24.19 30.01
C SER A 809 -15.44 22.72 30.02
N GLY A 810 -14.20 22.41 29.61
CA GLY A 810 -13.54 21.13 29.91
C GLY A 810 -13.36 20.14 28.75
N LEU A 811 -13.87 20.44 27.55
CA LEU A 811 -13.65 19.63 26.33
C LEU A 811 -12.84 20.43 25.30
N PRO A 812 -12.07 19.76 24.41
CA PRO A 812 -11.11 20.43 23.54
C PRO A 812 -11.70 20.94 22.21
N ASP A 813 -13.02 20.84 21.99
CA ASP A 813 -13.64 21.25 20.74
C ASP A 813 -13.69 22.77 20.56
N GLY A 814 -13.31 23.23 19.36
CA GLY A 814 -13.32 24.64 18.99
C GLY A 814 -13.94 24.97 17.64
N ASP A 815 -14.43 26.21 17.54
CA ASP A 815 -15.00 26.81 16.33
C ASP A 815 -13.92 27.46 15.47
N LEU A 816 -13.37 26.65 14.57
CA LEU A 816 -12.37 27.07 13.60
C LEU A 816 -12.93 28.07 12.57
N ARG A 817 -14.23 28.00 12.23
CA ARG A 817 -14.84 28.82 11.18
C ARG A 817 -14.94 30.28 11.63
N SER A 818 -15.42 30.52 12.84
CA SER A 818 -15.52 31.88 13.38
C SER A 818 -14.13 32.52 13.52
N ALA A 819 -13.17 31.78 14.08
CA ALA A 819 -11.79 32.25 14.21
C ALA A 819 -11.14 32.55 12.85
N PHE A 820 -11.35 31.70 11.85
CA PHE A 820 -10.86 31.95 10.49
C PHE A 820 -11.49 33.22 9.90
N THR A 821 -12.79 33.43 10.11
CA THR A 821 -13.53 34.60 9.61
C THR A 821 -13.02 35.89 10.25
N ASP A 822 -12.81 35.90 11.57
CA ASP A 822 -12.20 37.04 12.26
C ASP A 822 -10.76 37.29 11.82
N GLY A 823 -10.02 36.21 11.55
CA GLY A 823 -8.71 36.21 10.92
C GLY A 823 -8.66 36.77 9.48
N GLN A 824 -9.79 37.12 8.86
CA GLN A 824 -9.84 37.89 7.60
C GLN A 824 -10.16 39.38 7.79
N ARG A 825 -10.64 39.78 8.96
CA ARG A 825 -11.09 41.15 9.26
C ARG A 825 -9.91 41.99 9.72
N ARG A 826 -9.36 42.83 8.82
CA ARG A 826 -8.14 43.64 9.07
C ARG A 826 -8.17 44.43 10.39
N GLN A 827 -9.33 44.89 10.82
CA GLN A 827 -9.51 45.67 12.05
C GLN A 827 -9.35 44.84 13.34
N LEU A 828 -9.53 43.52 13.26
CA LEU A 828 -9.39 42.57 14.38
C LEU A 828 -8.00 41.93 14.43
N ILE A 829 -7.09 42.32 13.54
CA ILE A 829 -5.81 41.63 13.38
C ILE A 829 -4.67 42.61 13.64
N GLU A 830 -3.65 42.12 14.30
CA GLU A 830 -2.34 42.74 14.37
C GLU A 830 -1.25 41.76 13.92
N TYR A 831 -0.09 42.33 13.61
CA TYR A 831 1.12 41.56 13.36
C TYR A 831 2.06 41.78 14.53
N VAL A 832 2.54 40.70 15.12
CA VAL A 832 3.33 40.75 16.36
C VAL A 832 4.60 39.93 16.15
N THR A 833 5.76 40.50 16.48
CA THR A 833 7.03 39.79 16.33
C THR A 833 7.15 38.65 17.34
N PRO A 834 7.99 37.63 17.08
CA PRO A 834 8.21 36.54 18.04
C PRO A 834 8.64 37.04 19.43
N GLU A 835 9.48 38.08 19.50
CA GLU A 835 9.97 38.66 20.76
C GLU A 835 8.83 39.32 21.54
N GLU A 836 8.02 40.14 20.87
CA GLU A 836 6.87 40.80 21.50
C GLU A 836 5.82 39.78 21.95
N LEU A 837 5.59 38.71 21.17
CA LEU A 837 4.72 37.61 21.58
C LEU A 837 5.24 36.91 22.83
N ARG A 838 6.55 36.64 22.93
CA ARG A 838 7.15 36.08 24.15
C ARG A 838 6.92 36.98 25.36
N GLU A 839 7.06 38.30 25.20
CA GLU A 839 6.78 39.25 26.28
C GLU A 839 5.30 39.29 26.68
N ARG A 840 4.38 39.17 25.73
CA ARG A 840 2.92 39.08 25.98
C ARG A 840 2.58 37.80 26.75
N VAL A 841 3.05 36.65 26.27
CA VAL A 841 2.87 35.35 26.96
C VAL A 841 3.50 35.38 28.36
N GLY A 842 4.69 35.95 28.51
CA GLY A 842 5.37 36.10 29.80
C GLY A 842 4.63 37.01 30.80
N ARG A 843 3.75 37.88 30.32
CA ARG A 843 2.84 38.71 31.15
C ARG A 843 1.52 38.01 31.48
N GLY A 844 1.31 36.78 31.01
CA GLY A 844 0.09 36.01 31.20
C GLY A 844 -1.03 36.35 30.20
N GLU A 845 -0.70 37.03 29.09
CA GLU A 845 -1.64 37.17 27.97
C GLU A 845 -1.75 35.83 27.21
N GLU A 846 -2.90 35.59 26.56
CA GLU A 846 -3.13 34.43 25.70
C GLU A 846 -3.33 34.89 24.24
N PRO A 847 -2.25 35.22 23.51
CA PRO A 847 -2.37 35.68 22.12
C PRO A 847 -3.01 34.60 21.25
N VAL A 848 -3.95 34.98 20.39
CA VAL A 848 -4.71 34.02 19.57
C VAL A 848 -4.28 34.10 18.12
N SER A 849 -3.94 32.97 17.51
CA SER A 849 -3.58 32.92 16.09
C SER A 849 -4.75 33.32 15.21
N ALA A 850 -4.51 34.24 14.27
CA ALA A 850 -5.49 34.68 13.26
C ALA A 850 -5.40 33.89 11.95
N GLY A 851 -4.46 32.94 11.85
CA GLY A 851 -4.15 32.25 10.60
C GLY A 851 -3.56 30.87 10.81
N PHE A 852 -3.47 30.10 9.72
CA PHE A 852 -2.68 28.88 9.72
C PHE A 852 -1.20 29.23 9.74
N VAL A 853 -0.42 28.62 10.64
CA VAL A 853 1.04 28.66 10.63
C VAL A 853 1.54 27.25 10.34
N THR A 854 2.19 27.06 9.19
CA THR A 854 2.56 25.73 8.68
C THR A 854 4.03 25.74 8.20
N PRO A 855 4.98 25.24 9.01
CA PRO A 855 6.36 25.05 8.57
C PRO A 855 6.50 23.88 7.59
N TYR A 856 7.37 24.02 6.59
CA TYR A 856 7.68 22.98 5.60
C TYR A 856 9.19 22.69 5.58
N PRO A 857 9.65 21.48 5.95
CA PRO A 857 8.90 20.36 6.55
C PRO A 857 8.48 20.65 8.01
N PRO A 858 7.54 19.88 8.60
CA PRO A 858 6.87 18.67 8.09
C PRO A 858 5.61 18.92 7.23
N GLY A 859 5.10 20.16 7.17
CA GLY A 859 3.98 20.52 6.29
C GLY A 859 2.57 20.31 6.86
N PHE A 860 2.43 20.12 8.18
CA PHE A 860 1.16 20.19 8.91
C PHE A 860 1.06 21.50 9.71
N PRO A 861 -0.15 22.03 9.95
CA PRO A 861 -0.30 23.29 10.70
C PRO A 861 0.11 23.14 12.18
N VAL A 862 1.11 23.92 12.59
CA VAL A 862 1.50 24.09 13.99
C VAL A 862 0.45 24.92 14.72
N LEU A 863 -0.05 25.99 14.09
CA LEU A 863 -1.19 26.76 14.59
C LEU A 863 -2.30 26.79 13.55
N VAL A 864 -3.53 26.71 14.02
CA VAL A 864 -4.73 27.04 13.24
C VAL A 864 -5.43 28.28 13.82
N PRO A 865 -6.25 28.99 13.04
CA PRO A 865 -7.01 30.13 13.56
C PRO A 865 -7.80 29.78 14.83
N GLY A 866 -7.74 30.66 15.83
CA GLY A 866 -8.49 30.52 17.09
C GLY A 866 -7.71 29.82 18.21
N GLN A 867 -6.52 29.30 17.93
CA GLN A 867 -5.68 28.65 18.93
C GLN A 867 -4.78 29.64 19.66
N VAL A 868 -4.48 29.31 20.93
CA VAL A 868 -3.58 30.10 21.77
C VAL A 868 -2.13 29.86 21.36
N ILE A 869 -1.35 30.94 21.26
CA ILE A 869 0.08 30.90 21.00
C ILE A 869 0.80 30.87 22.35
N THR A 870 1.43 29.74 22.67
CA THR A 870 2.15 29.56 23.94
C THR A 870 3.67 29.79 23.79
N ALA A 871 4.39 29.86 24.90
CA ALA A 871 5.85 30.00 24.90
C ALA A 871 6.52 28.78 24.22
N GLU A 872 6.02 27.58 24.49
CA GLU A 872 6.53 26.33 23.94
C GLU A 872 6.34 26.28 22.41
N VAL A 873 5.22 26.80 21.88
CA VAL A 873 5.02 26.95 20.43
C VAL A 873 6.07 27.88 19.83
N LEU A 874 6.35 29.02 20.47
CA LEU A 874 7.36 29.97 19.98
C LEU A 874 8.77 29.39 20.03
N ASP A 875 9.08 28.59 21.06
CA ASP A 875 10.38 27.94 21.20
C ASP A 875 10.56 26.82 20.18
N PHE A 876 9.53 26.02 19.92
CA PHE A 876 9.53 25.06 18.82
C PHE A 876 9.75 25.75 17.48
N MET A 877 8.98 26.81 17.18
CA MET A 877 9.12 27.57 15.94
C MET A 877 10.51 28.20 15.77
N ALA A 878 11.14 28.64 16.86
CA ALA A 878 12.49 29.19 16.84
C ALA A 878 13.59 28.13 16.59
N ALA A 879 13.34 26.87 16.96
CA ALA A 879 14.26 25.77 16.73
C ALA A 879 14.12 25.11 15.34
N LEU A 880 13.09 25.48 14.57
CA LEU A 880 12.90 24.95 13.23
C LEU A 880 13.89 25.58 12.24
N ASP A 881 14.73 24.76 11.62
CA ASP A 881 15.65 25.18 10.54
C ASP A 881 14.96 25.29 9.17
N THR A 882 13.66 25.59 9.11
CA THR A 882 12.96 25.75 7.83
C THR A 882 12.95 27.19 7.34
N ARG A 883 13.18 27.35 6.04
CA ARG A 883 13.06 28.63 5.32
C ARG A 883 11.62 28.95 4.91
N GLU A 884 10.75 27.96 4.87
CA GLU A 884 9.38 28.07 4.35
C GLU A 884 8.35 27.83 5.45
N ILE A 885 7.82 28.91 6.00
CA ILE A 885 6.73 28.89 6.99
C ILE A 885 5.53 29.63 6.40
N HIS A 886 4.49 28.89 6.02
CA HIS A 886 3.26 29.51 5.52
C HIS A 886 2.53 30.18 6.67
N GLY A 887 2.08 31.42 6.48
CA GLY A 887 1.32 32.19 7.47
C GLY A 887 2.16 32.99 8.47
N PHE A 888 3.49 32.92 8.38
CA PHE A 888 4.43 33.77 9.12
C PHE A 888 5.10 34.76 8.16
N ASP A 889 5.17 36.05 8.55
CA ASP A 889 5.87 37.09 7.79
C ASP A 889 7.18 37.44 8.52
N PRO A 890 8.37 37.16 7.95
CA PRO A 890 9.64 37.42 8.65
C PRO A 890 9.88 38.88 9.06
N ALA A 891 9.24 39.84 8.39
CA ALA A 891 9.38 41.26 8.70
C ALA A 891 8.34 41.78 9.70
N LYS A 892 7.16 41.15 9.77
CA LYS A 892 6.03 41.60 10.62
C LYS A 892 5.71 40.66 11.78
N GLY A 893 6.15 39.41 11.70
CA GLY A 893 5.85 38.35 12.66
C GLY A 893 4.55 37.60 12.37
N TYR A 894 3.91 37.14 13.45
CA TYR A 894 2.70 36.33 13.43
C TYR A 894 1.45 37.19 13.28
N ARG A 895 0.41 36.64 12.67
CA ARG A 895 -0.93 37.26 12.62
C ARG A 895 -1.71 36.85 13.86
N VAL A 896 -2.08 37.83 14.67
CA VAL A 896 -2.74 37.63 15.98
C VAL A 896 -4.08 38.36 15.98
N ILE A 897 -5.09 37.76 16.62
CA ILE A 897 -6.39 38.39 16.87
C ILE A 897 -6.24 39.34 18.07
N ARG A 898 -6.68 40.59 17.89
CA ARG A 898 -6.62 41.66 18.89
C ARG A 898 -7.56 41.47 20.07
#